data_AF-A0A3B0ZLU7-F1
#
_entry.id   AF-A0A3B0ZLU7-F1
#
_cell.length_a   1.000
_cell.length_b   1.000
_cell.length_c   1.000
_cell.angle_alpha   90.00
_cell.angle_beta   90.00
_cell.angle_gamma   90.00
#
_symmetry.space_group_name_H-M   'P 1'
#
loop_
_entity.id
_entity.type
_entity.pdbx_description
1 polymer ?
#
loop_
_entity_poly.entity_id
_entity_poly.type
_entity_poly.pdbx_seq_one_letter_code
_entity_poly.pdbx_strand_id
1 'polypeptide(L)'
;MTKTDTLTLHTASLEVLNGTLAGKSFPLHDETLVGRSEEESADCDSHIRLPDSRVSRQHVRIVRRNGGYVIQDLDSTNGTLLNARPLTPKEFYALREGSNLQLGGVHLRFRPPTSGKDDVSAGRSWESEIGHNEEAFDLALIAGEVMAERQASSASLVLVGSKTSKPDLSMAIDAQEALRLLKANLDEDRVAATDVQRRLRALAQVSIGLGGQNNHEDLLAKVMGFIFDIFPAAEHAYGLLCIDAGQCGESLKPVVAMSRKERSVEAVLSRAIVNEVISRHRAILSSDASSDKRFDSHESIIGLGIRSVMCVPLLLDDEVLGLIQVDTRSTHAFDSEDLQILSGIGVQAAIALKNLGLVEDIRQLFEGFVTASVHAIEARDPSTAGHSFRVAEYSQRLAEAVGCSNVPELREVNFTREQMNELRYAALLHDFGKVGVREHVLTKSHKLYPRQFELMQARFQYACASLERHAYRELLDQQELEQLSTEEFRIRRRRMERNLAQETQRIRQFMALIVKANEPAVFHQTIPPALQQVVDYCFPGEGGEPIPLLSAFEMEALTLARGSLTPDERQEIEYHVSHTYAFLQHIPWTKGLASVPDIAYSHHEKLDGSGYPRGLRRKQIPLQARIMTVTDIYDALTAGDRPYKQSLPEELALDILRDEAARGKIEADLVDIFIDSNAYRLLPER
;
A
#
# COMPACT_ATOMS: atom_id res chain seq x y z
N MET A 1 41.03 3.25 -47.50
CA MET A 1 42.15 3.76 -46.68
C MET A 1 41.67 5.08 -46.12
N THR A 2 41.40 5.27 -44.83
CA THR A 2 42.12 4.81 -43.63
C THR A 2 41.17 4.69 -42.41
N LYS A 3 41.26 3.53 -41.75
CA LYS A 3 41.03 3.24 -40.32
C LYS A 3 39.79 3.79 -39.61
N THR A 4 38.76 2.95 -39.53
CA THR A 4 37.80 2.95 -38.42
C THR A 4 38.11 1.71 -37.57
N ASP A 5 39.26 1.72 -36.90
CA ASP A 5 39.70 0.62 -36.03
C ASP A 5 39.03 0.77 -34.65
N THR A 6 38.09 -0.13 -34.37
CA THR A 6 37.94 -0.88 -33.10
C THR A 6 38.52 -0.25 -31.83
N LEU A 7 37.65 0.33 -30.99
CA LEU A 7 37.87 0.59 -29.56
C LEU A 7 36.51 0.61 -28.83
N THR A 8 35.71 -0.46 -28.91
CA THR A 8 34.64 -0.70 -27.93
C THR A 8 35.27 -1.18 -26.62
N LEU A 9 35.84 -0.25 -25.87
CA LEU A 9 36.36 -0.49 -24.52
C LEU A 9 35.20 -0.58 -23.52
N HIS A 10 35.15 -1.73 -22.86
CA HIS A 10 34.52 -2.07 -21.58
C HIS A 10 34.25 -0.88 -20.66
N THR A 11 33.11 -0.20 -20.83
CA THR A 11 32.70 0.96 -20.03
C THR A 11 31.37 0.66 -19.34
N ALA A 12 31.23 1.13 -18.08
CA ALA A 12 29.96 1.01 -17.36
C ALA A 12 28.88 1.80 -18.10
N SER A 13 27.63 1.39 -18.00
CA SER A 13 26.52 2.07 -18.67
C SER A 13 25.24 2.09 -17.86
N LEU A 14 24.37 3.06 -18.17
CA LEU A 14 23.00 3.15 -17.70
C LEU A 14 22.03 2.84 -18.82
N GLU A 15 21.24 1.79 -18.65
CA GLU A 15 20.18 1.37 -19.57
C GLU A 15 18.83 1.88 -19.11
N VAL A 16 18.08 2.57 -19.97
CA VAL A 16 16.71 3.02 -19.67
C VAL A 16 15.72 1.87 -19.83
N LEU A 17 14.93 1.59 -18.80
CA LEU A 17 13.97 0.47 -18.78
C LEU A 17 12.56 0.87 -19.24
N ASN A 18 12.18 2.15 -19.12
CA ASN A 18 10.83 2.63 -19.44
C ASN A 18 10.82 4.05 -20.07
N GLY A 19 9.66 4.47 -20.59
CA GLY A 19 9.49 5.79 -21.20
C GLY A 19 10.03 5.90 -22.64
N THR A 20 10.15 7.13 -23.14
CA THR A 20 10.49 7.43 -24.55
C THR A 20 11.89 6.99 -24.99
N LEU A 21 12.77 6.68 -24.04
CA LEU A 21 14.14 6.24 -24.29
C LEU A 21 14.36 4.77 -23.89
N ALA A 22 13.30 4.00 -23.60
CA ALA A 22 13.40 2.59 -23.22
C ALA A 22 14.28 1.78 -24.18
N GLY A 23 15.18 0.97 -23.62
CA GLY A 23 16.17 0.16 -24.35
C GLY A 23 17.45 0.89 -24.76
N LYS A 24 17.55 2.22 -24.58
CA LYS A 24 18.80 2.95 -24.83
C LYS A 24 19.76 2.81 -23.66
N SER A 25 21.03 2.59 -23.96
CA SER A 25 22.11 2.53 -22.99
C SER A 25 23.09 3.68 -23.18
N PHE A 26 23.44 4.37 -22.10
CA PHE A 26 24.35 5.51 -22.07
C PHE A 26 25.64 5.14 -21.33
N PRO A 27 26.83 5.34 -21.93
CA PRO A 27 28.09 5.08 -21.26
C PRO A 27 28.31 6.07 -20.11
N LEU A 28 28.90 5.58 -19.02
CA LEU A 28 29.32 6.39 -17.88
C LEU A 28 30.81 6.73 -17.99
N HIS A 29 31.12 7.97 -17.64
CA HIS A 29 32.48 8.52 -17.56
C HIS A 29 32.89 8.73 -16.09
N ASP A 30 34.11 9.25 -15.85
CA ASP A 30 34.61 9.46 -14.49
C ASP A 30 33.69 10.41 -13.69
N GLU A 31 33.09 11.41 -14.33
CA GLU A 31 31.95 12.17 -13.80
C GLU A 31 30.83 12.31 -14.84
N THR A 32 29.63 11.84 -14.51
CA THR A 32 28.44 11.90 -15.38
C THR A 32 27.26 12.54 -14.67
N LEU A 33 26.67 13.58 -15.27
CA LEU A 33 25.48 14.25 -14.75
C LEU A 33 24.23 13.78 -15.49
N VAL A 34 23.13 13.52 -14.75
CA VAL A 34 21.87 13.05 -15.33
C VAL A 34 20.74 14.00 -14.95
N GLY A 35 19.94 14.43 -15.94
CA GLY A 35 18.86 15.39 -15.73
C GLY A 35 18.05 15.69 -17.00
N ARG A 36 17.06 16.60 -16.91
CA ARG A 36 16.15 16.93 -18.04
C ARG A 36 16.70 17.95 -19.04
N SER A 37 17.68 18.77 -18.64
CA SER A 37 18.26 19.85 -19.45
C SER A 37 19.74 19.62 -19.67
N GLU A 38 20.22 19.79 -20.90
CA GLU A 38 21.64 19.92 -21.20
C GLU A 38 22.12 21.30 -20.74
N GLU A 39 22.37 21.49 -19.44
CA GLU A 39 23.12 22.67 -18.98
C GLU A 39 24.61 22.31 -18.97
N GLU A 40 25.41 23.02 -19.77
CA GLU A 40 26.87 22.88 -19.84
C GLU A 40 27.49 23.30 -18.49
N SER A 41 27.60 22.35 -17.57
CA SER A 41 28.48 22.48 -16.41
C SER A 41 29.93 22.29 -16.89
N ALA A 42 30.77 23.31 -16.72
CA ALA A 42 32.19 23.28 -17.14
C ALA A 42 33.03 22.17 -16.46
N ASP A 43 32.51 21.55 -15.40
CA ASP A 43 33.21 20.62 -14.53
C ASP A 43 32.76 19.13 -14.64
N CYS A 44 31.96 18.73 -15.63
CA CYS A 44 31.55 17.32 -15.79
C CYS A 44 31.92 16.71 -17.17
N ASP A 45 32.38 15.45 -17.18
CA ASP A 45 32.88 14.78 -18.40
C ASP A 45 31.77 14.37 -19.38
N SER A 46 30.56 14.15 -18.88
CA SER A 46 29.43 13.68 -19.71
C SER A 46 28.07 14.02 -19.10
N HIS A 47 27.09 14.23 -19.97
CA HIS A 47 25.72 14.53 -19.56
C HIS A 47 24.72 13.60 -20.25
N ILE A 48 23.90 12.91 -19.44
CA ILE A 48 22.78 12.08 -19.90
C ILE A 48 21.48 12.87 -19.75
N ARG A 49 20.81 13.14 -20.88
CA ARG A 49 19.54 13.86 -20.91
C ARG A 49 18.34 12.91 -20.90
N LEU A 50 17.47 13.07 -19.91
CA LEU A 50 16.20 12.34 -19.77
C LEU A 50 15.01 13.30 -19.88
N PRO A 51 14.29 13.34 -21.02
CA PRO A 51 13.23 14.32 -21.27
C PRO A 51 11.89 13.93 -20.60
N ASP A 52 11.89 13.71 -19.29
CA ASP A 52 10.68 13.53 -18.46
C ASP A 52 10.49 14.78 -17.58
N SER A 53 9.27 15.34 -17.54
CA SER A 53 8.96 16.55 -16.78
C SER A 53 9.12 16.39 -15.26
N ARG A 54 9.13 15.14 -14.76
CA ARG A 54 9.35 14.77 -13.36
C ARG A 54 10.84 14.59 -13.03
N VAL A 55 11.73 14.62 -14.00
CA VAL A 55 13.19 14.64 -13.76
C VAL A 55 13.64 16.10 -13.59
N SER A 56 14.49 16.36 -12.59
CA SER A 56 15.04 17.70 -12.33
C SER A 56 16.02 18.12 -13.43
N ARG A 57 16.27 19.43 -13.58
CA ARG A 57 17.25 19.95 -14.57
C ARG A 57 18.61 19.29 -14.42
N GLN A 58 19.11 19.28 -13.19
CA GLN A 58 20.19 18.42 -12.71
C GLN A 58 19.58 17.55 -11.61
N HIS A 59 19.58 16.23 -11.78
CA HIS A 59 18.86 15.33 -10.88
C HIS A 59 19.85 14.49 -10.06
N VAL A 60 20.78 13.82 -10.73
CA VAL A 60 21.84 13.05 -10.06
C VAL A 60 23.20 13.28 -10.71
N ARG A 61 24.24 13.04 -9.92
CA ARG A 61 25.63 12.99 -10.34
C ARG A 61 26.17 11.60 -10.04
N ILE A 62 26.84 11.00 -11.02
CA ILE A 62 27.50 9.69 -10.89
C ILE A 62 29.00 9.91 -11.07
N VAL A 63 29.79 9.47 -10.10
CA VAL A 63 31.24 9.67 -10.06
C VAL A 63 31.94 8.34 -9.88
N ARG A 64 33.05 8.13 -10.58
CA ARG A 64 33.91 6.97 -10.38
C ARG A 64 34.83 7.20 -9.17
N ARG A 65 34.74 6.34 -8.15
CA ARG A 65 35.59 6.38 -6.95
C ARG A 65 36.11 4.99 -6.60
N ASN A 66 37.41 4.87 -6.32
CA ASN A 66 38.06 3.63 -5.85
C ASN A 66 37.76 2.38 -6.71
N GLY A 67 37.67 2.54 -8.03
CA GLY A 67 37.39 1.43 -8.96
C GLY A 67 35.91 1.07 -9.15
N GLY A 68 34.98 1.71 -8.42
CA GLY A 68 33.53 1.58 -8.60
C GLY A 68 32.86 2.90 -8.97
N TYR A 69 31.54 2.87 -9.16
CA TYR A 69 30.73 4.07 -9.40
C TYR A 69 29.86 4.37 -8.18
N VAL A 70 29.79 5.64 -7.80
CA VAL A 70 28.90 6.14 -6.76
C VAL A 70 27.93 7.16 -7.35
N ILE A 71 26.70 7.19 -6.85
CA ILE A 71 25.66 8.13 -7.23
C ILE A 71 25.35 9.08 -6.07
N GLN A 72 25.06 10.34 -6.41
CA GLN A 72 24.64 11.39 -5.51
C GLN A 72 23.40 12.08 -6.09
N ASP A 73 22.36 12.23 -5.26
CA ASP A 73 21.21 13.06 -5.61
C ASP A 73 21.55 14.55 -5.43
N LEU A 74 21.25 15.36 -6.45
CA LEU A 74 21.56 16.79 -6.49
C LEU A 74 20.38 17.64 -5.99
N ASP A 75 19.74 17.22 -4.90
CA ASP A 75 18.58 17.91 -4.30
C ASP A 75 17.38 17.96 -5.26
N SER A 76 17.03 16.78 -5.78
CA SER A 76 16.02 16.65 -6.81
C SER A 76 14.59 16.77 -6.26
N THR A 77 13.69 17.41 -7.03
CA THR A 77 12.33 17.74 -6.56
C THR A 77 11.47 16.51 -6.25
N ASN A 78 11.69 15.41 -6.96
CA ASN A 78 10.94 14.16 -6.78
C ASN A 78 11.78 13.05 -6.13
N GLY A 79 12.99 13.38 -5.66
CA GLY A 79 13.96 12.43 -5.15
C GLY A 79 14.51 11.46 -6.20
N THR A 80 15.57 10.77 -5.82
CA THR A 80 16.14 9.63 -6.55
C THR A 80 15.93 8.37 -5.73
N LEU A 81 15.47 7.29 -6.36
CA LEU A 81 15.42 5.96 -5.74
C LEU A 81 16.53 5.08 -6.32
N LEU A 82 17.30 4.41 -5.47
CA LEU A 82 18.25 3.35 -5.83
C LEU A 82 17.75 2.03 -5.23
N ASN A 83 17.47 1.03 -6.06
CA ASN A 83 16.91 -0.26 -5.66
C ASN A 83 15.65 -0.10 -4.79
N ALA A 84 14.74 0.79 -5.22
CA ALA A 84 13.50 1.17 -4.52
C ALA A 84 13.68 1.89 -3.17
N ARG A 85 14.91 2.31 -2.81
CA ARG A 85 15.18 3.11 -1.60
C ARG A 85 15.52 4.56 -1.97
N PRO A 86 14.91 5.57 -1.33
CA PRO A 86 15.23 6.97 -1.62
C PRO A 86 16.64 7.30 -1.15
N LEU A 87 17.38 8.07 -1.95
CA LEU A 87 18.69 8.59 -1.58
C LEU A 87 18.53 9.85 -0.75
N THR A 88 19.34 10.01 0.31
CA THR A 88 19.50 11.28 0.99
C THR A 88 20.20 12.26 0.05
N PRO A 89 19.64 13.46 -0.20
CA PRO A 89 20.28 14.46 -1.05
C PRO A 89 21.71 14.76 -0.61
N LYS A 90 22.63 14.91 -1.58
CA LYS A 90 24.05 15.24 -1.39
C LYS A 90 24.91 14.16 -0.72
N GLU A 91 24.38 12.98 -0.38
CA GLU A 91 25.18 11.82 0.03
C GLU A 91 25.55 10.92 -1.16
N PHE A 92 26.64 10.14 -1.04
CA PHE A 92 27.12 9.23 -2.08
C PHE A 92 26.77 7.77 -1.77
N TYR A 93 26.19 7.08 -2.74
CA TYR A 93 25.78 5.67 -2.65
C TYR A 93 26.45 4.83 -3.73
N ALA A 94 26.91 3.62 -3.40
CA ALA A 94 27.58 2.75 -4.37
C ALA A 94 26.62 2.10 -5.37
N LEU A 95 26.98 2.09 -6.65
CA LEU A 95 26.29 1.37 -7.71
C LEU A 95 26.91 -0.03 -7.90
N ARG A 96 26.06 -1.06 -7.93
CA ARG A 96 26.43 -2.46 -8.15
C ARG A 96 25.76 -2.97 -9.42
N GLU A 97 26.23 -4.11 -9.93
CA GLU A 97 25.59 -4.75 -11.09
C GLU A 97 24.10 -4.96 -10.88
N GLY A 98 23.28 -4.50 -11.84
CA GLY A 98 21.83 -4.61 -11.76
C GLY A 98 21.15 -3.57 -10.87
N SER A 99 21.89 -2.61 -10.29
CA SER A 99 21.31 -1.49 -9.54
C SER A 99 20.26 -0.77 -10.38
N ASN A 100 19.00 -0.75 -9.90
CA ASN A 100 17.91 -0.03 -10.54
C ASN A 100 17.81 1.37 -9.96
N LEU A 101 17.80 2.38 -10.83
CA LEU A 101 17.69 3.78 -10.48
C LEU A 101 16.35 4.30 -10.98
N GLN A 102 15.62 5.03 -10.15
CA GLN A 102 14.42 5.74 -10.58
C GLN A 102 14.58 7.23 -10.33
N LEU A 103 14.54 7.98 -11.42
CA LEU A 103 14.63 9.45 -11.44
C LEU A 103 13.27 9.98 -11.85
N GLY A 104 12.47 10.46 -10.89
CA GLY A 104 11.06 10.76 -11.11
C GLY A 104 10.29 9.56 -11.68
N GLY A 105 9.89 9.64 -12.95
CA GLY A 105 9.20 8.55 -13.66
C GLY A 105 10.08 7.59 -14.46
N VAL A 106 11.37 7.90 -14.64
CA VAL A 106 12.27 7.14 -15.52
C VAL A 106 13.04 6.11 -14.72
N HIS A 107 12.98 4.85 -15.17
CA HIS A 107 13.69 3.72 -14.57
C HIS A 107 14.92 3.41 -15.41
N LEU A 108 16.06 3.25 -14.74
CA LEU A 108 17.36 2.98 -15.34
C LEU A 108 17.99 1.78 -14.64
N ARG A 109 18.88 1.06 -15.32
CA ARG A 109 19.67 -0.04 -14.75
C ARG A 109 21.15 0.20 -15.00
N PHE A 110 21.94 0.11 -13.93
CA PHE A 110 23.40 0.16 -14.02
C PHE A 110 23.98 -1.19 -14.45
N ARG A 111 24.85 -1.15 -15.46
CA ARG A 111 25.66 -2.27 -15.91
C ARG A 111 27.15 -1.93 -15.73
N PRO A 112 27.91 -2.69 -14.92
CA PRO A 112 29.34 -2.47 -14.75
C PRO A 112 30.10 -2.83 -16.03
N PRO A 113 31.38 -2.45 -16.16
CA PRO A 113 32.20 -2.94 -17.26
C PRO A 113 32.35 -4.46 -17.13
N THR A 114 32.15 -5.19 -18.23
CA THR A 114 32.33 -6.65 -18.26
C THR A 114 33.81 -6.98 -18.02
N SER A 115 34.15 -7.54 -16.85
CA SER A 115 35.48 -8.08 -16.59
C SER A 115 35.61 -9.47 -17.22
N GLY A 116 36.67 -9.68 -17.98
CA GLY A 116 37.15 -11.02 -18.33
C GLY A 116 37.50 -11.79 -17.05
N LYS A 117 37.32 -13.11 -17.11
CA LYS A 117 37.59 -14.07 -16.03
C LYS A 117 38.96 -13.84 -15.36
N ASP A 118 39.01 -14.26 -14.09
CA ASP A 118 40.15 -14.35 -13.16
C ASP A 118 40.28 -13.14 -12.21
N ASP A 119 39.77 -13.26 -10.98
CA ASP A 119 40.64 -13.59 -9.84
C ASP A 119 39.82 -13.91 -8.57
N VAL A 120 40.12 -15.06 -7.96
CA VAL A 120 39.63 -15.48 -6.66
C VAL A 120 40.73 -15.15 -5.67
N SER A 121 40.52 -14.13 -4.83
CA SER A 121 41.03 -13.99 -3.45
C SER A 121 41.33 -12.53 -3.08
N ALA A 122 40.55 -11.98 -2.15
CA ALA A 122 41.02 -11.11 -1.06
C ALA A 122 39.79 -10.54 -0.34
N GLY A 123 39.36 -11.23 0.72
CA GLY A 123 38.53 -10.59 1.73
C GLY A 123 39.37 -9.61 2.55
N ARG A 124 38.78 -8.45 2.87
CA ARG A 124 38.72 -7.87 4.22
C ARG A 124 37.95 -6.54 4.23
N SER A 125 36.91 -6.53 5.08
CA SER A 125 36.59 -5.48 6.05
C SER A 125 36.34 -4.06 5.55
N TRP A 126 35.07 -3.72 5.39
CA TRP A 126 34.54 -2.39 5.68
C TRP A 126 33.28 -2.53 6.56
N GLU A 127 33.47 -3.04 7.77
CA GLU A 127 32.58 -2.85 8.91
C GLU A 127 33.34 -1.98 9.91
N SER A 128 32.99 -0.69 9.99
CA SER A 128 32.89 0.11 11.23
C SER A 128 32.96 1.59 10.90
N GLU A 129 32.11 2.36 11.58
CA GLU A 129 32.04 3.82 11.64
C GLU A 129 31.16 4.48 10.57
N ILE A 130 29.84 4.51 10.83
CA ILE A 130 29.07 5.73 11.12
C ILE A 130 27.79 5.30 11.86
N GLY A 131 27.39 6.13 12.83
CA GLY A 131 26.59 5.77 13.99
C GLY A 131 25.13 5.39 13.71
N HIS A 132 24.65 4.49 14.56
CA HIS A 132 23.25 4.16 14.75
C HIS A 132 22.39 5.41 14.99
N ASN A 133 21.39 5.60 14.15
CA ASN A 133 20.09 6.11 14.54
C ASN A 133 19.07 5.21 13.83
N GLU A 134 18.49 4.29 14.60
CA GLU A 134 17.35 3.51 14.18
C GLU A 134 16.13 4.43 14.14
N GLU A 135 15.52 4.53 12.97
CA GLU A 135 14.07 4.63 12.74
C GLU A 135 13.87 4.57 11.22
N ALA A 136 13.86 3.34 10.72
CA ALA A 136 13.63 3.02 9.32
C ALA A 136 12.12 3.09 9.03
N PHE A 137 11.72 3.98 8.12
CA PHE A 137 10.36 3.98 7.55
C PHE A 137 10.32 3.03 6.35
N ASP A 138 9.77 1.84 6.57
CA ASP A 138 9.63 0.77 5.60
C ASP A 138 8.43 1.04 4.66
N LEU A 139 8.71 1.57 3.47
CA LEU A 139 7.71 1.75 2.39
C LEU A 139 7.60 0.51 1.48
N ALA A 140 8.18 -0.62 1.90
CA ALA A 140 8.09 -1.92 1.22
C ALA A 140 7.26 -2.96 1.98
N LEU A 141 6.59 -2.59 3.08
CA LEU A 141 5.93 -3.53 3.98
C LEU A 141 4.43 -3.25 4.21
N ILE A 142 3.68 -2.78 3.21
CA ILE A 142 2.19 -2.74 3.28
C ILE A 142 1.53 -3.43 2.07
N ALA A 143 2.32 -4.17 1.28
CA ALA A 143 1.83 -5.18 0.33
C ALA A 143 2.08 -6.62 0.82
N GLY A 144 2.36 -6.78 2.12
CA GLY A 144 3.02 -7.97 2.65
C GLY A 144 2.34 -8.62 3.86
N GLU A 145 1.04 -8.46 4.09
CA GLU A 145 0.38 -9.15 5.21
C GLU A 145 -1.07 -9.60 4.93
N VAL A 146 -1.34 -10.04 3.69
CA VAL A 146 -2.32 -11.12 3.43
C VAL A 146 -1.79 -12.00 2.30
N MET A 147 -0.58 -12.51 2.44
CA MET A 147 -0.06 -13.56 1.57
C MET A 147 0.59 -14.61 2.46
N ALA A 148 -0.27 -15.53 2.89
CA ALA A 148 0.01 -16.92 3.24
C ALA A 148 1.23 -17.16 4.13
N GLU A 149 1.00 -17.83 5.27
CA GLU A 149 1.79 -19.02 5.55
C GLU A 149 1.98 -19.75 4.22
N ARG A 150 3.14 -19.56 3.58
CA ARG A 150 3.57 -20.44 2.51
C ARG A 150 3.77 -21.75 3.22
N GLN A 151 2.69 -22.53 3.33
CA GLN A 151 2.75 -23.96 3.49
C GLN A 151 3.86 -24.40 2.55
N ALA A 152 4.94 -24.89 3.16
CA ALA A 152 5.97 -25.56 2.42
C ALA A 152 5.22 -26.58 1.56
N SER A 153 5.41 -26.48 0.24
CA SER A 153 4.89 -27.46 -0.71
C SER A 153 5.05 -28.84 -0.12
N SER A 154 3.98 -29.61 -0.02
CA SER A 154 4.05 -31.01 0.43
C SER A 154 4.88 -31.89 -0.51
N ALA A 155 5.31 -31.35 -1.66
CA ALA A 155 6.07 -32.05 -2.69
C ALA A 155 7.39 -31.32 -3.07
N SER A 156 8.48 -32.09 -3.26
CA SER A 156 9.70 -31.65 -3.95
C SER A 156 9.64 -32.03 -5.43
N LEU A 157 10.25 -31.22 -6.29
CA LEU A 157 10.36 -31.48 -7.74
C LEU A 157 11.81 -31.71 -8.13
N VAL A 158 12.06 -32.86 -8.75
CA VAL A 158 13.34 -33.17 -9.41
C VAL A 158 13.09 -33.26 -10.91
N LEU A 159 13.58 -32.26 -11.65
CA LEU A 159 13.60 -32.26 -13.12
C LEU A 159 14.89 -32.90 -13.62
N VAL A 160 14.79 -34.02 -14.33
CA VAL A 160 15.94 -34.70 -14.93
C VAL A 160 15.99 -34.43 -16.45
N GLY A 161 17.16 -34.07 -16.98
CA GLY A 161 17.34 -33.72 -18.40
C GLY A 161 18.42 -34.54 -19.11
N SER A 162 18.33 -34.68 -20.45
CA SER A 162 19.38 -35.24 -21.33
C SER A 162 19.53 -34.43 -22.64
N LYS A 163 20.62 -34.68 -23.39
CA LYS A 163 21.01 -33.96 -24.62
C LYS A 163 20.13 -34.35 -25.82
N THR A 164 19.38 -33.37 -26.31
CA THR A 164 18.77 -33.20 -27.64
C THR A 164 18.69 -34.41 -28.59
N SER A 165 17.49 -34.97 -28.72
CA SER A 165 16.98 -35.57 -29.96
C SER A 165 15.51 -35.17 -30.16
N LYS A 166 15.04 -35.08 -31.42
CA LYS A 166 13.63 -34.79 -31.73
C LYS A 166 12.77 -36.05 -31.47
N PRO A 167 11.63 -35.94 -30.75
CA PRO A 167 10.79 -37.09 -30.45
C PRO A 167 10.02 -37.58 -31.70
N ASP A 168 9.94 -38.90 -31.86
CA ASP A 168 9.11 -39.59 -32.87
C ASP A 168 7.82 -40.08 -32.18
N LEU A 169 6.64 -39.74 -32.71
CA LEU A 169 5.37 -39.67 -31.97
C LEU A 169 4.61 -41.02 -31.84
N SER A 170 4.30 -41.44 -30.61
CA SER A 170 3.06 -42.16 -30.26
C SER A 170 2.02 -41.18 -29.68
N MET A 171 0.73 -41.51 -29.77
CA MET A 171 -0.43 -40.56 -29.76
C MET A 171 -0.23 -39.29 -28.92
N ALA A 172 -0.12 -38.15 -29.60
CA ALA A 172 -0.36 -36.83 -29.02
C ALA A 172 -1.72 -36.34 -29.50
N ILE A 173 -2.57 -35.94 -28.56
CA ILE A 173 -3.86 -35.34 -28.88
C ILE A 173 -3.74 -33.86 -28.54
N ASP A 174 -4.14 -33.01 -29.49
CA ASP A 174 -4.35 -31.59 -29.22
C ASP A 174 -5.43 -31.47 -28.13
N ALA A 175 -5.15 -30.77 -27.04
CA ALA A 175 -6.06 -30.72 -25.91
C ALA A 175 -7.40 -30.04 -26.27
N GLN A 176 -7.38 -29.06 -27.18
CA GLN A 176 -8.59 -28.41 -27.70
C GLN A 176 -9.37 -29.35 -28.64
N GLU A 177 -8.67 -30.15 -29.44
CA GLU A 177 -9.30 -31.16 -30.30
C GLU A 177 -9.90 -32.31 -29.47
N ALA A 178 -9.21 -32.76 -28.41
CA ALA A 178 -9.75 -33.73 -27.44
C ALA A 178 -11.05 -33.21 -26.80
N LEU A 179 -11.09 -31.91 -26.50
CA LEU A 179 -12.28 -31.24 -25.98
C LEU A 179 -13.42 -31.15 -27.00
N ARG A 180 -13.09 -30.86 -28.27
CA ARG A 180 -14.06 -30.86 -29.37
C ARG A 180 -14.63 -32.25 -29.60
N LEU A 181 -13.81 -33.29 -29.57
CA LEU A 181 -14.26 -34.68 -29.67
C LEU A 181 -15.13 -35.10 -28.48
N LEU A 182 -14.83 -34.59 -27.28
CA LEU A 182 -15.70 -34.73 -26.10
C LEU A 182 -17.06 -34.05 -26.30
N LYS A 183 -17.11 -32.88 -26.94
CA LYS A 183 -18.36 -32.16 -27.25
C LYS A 183 -19.14 -32.78 -28.41
N ALA A 184 -18.47 -33.21 -29.48
CA ALA A 184 -19.08 -33.75 -30.68
C ALA A 184 -19.69 -35.15 -30.48
N ASN A 185 -19.11 -35.96 -29.58
CA ASN A 185 -19.65 -37.28 -29.22
C ASN A 185 -20.93 -37.23 -28.36
N LEU A 186 -21.46 -36.04 -28.05
CA LEU A 186 -22.80 -35.89 -27.48
C LEU A 186 -23.90 -35.91 -28.54
N ASP A 187 -23.56 -35.67 -29.82
CA ASP A 187 -24.53 -35.46 -30.90
C ASP A 187 -24.58 -36.62 -31.94
N GLU A 188 -23.70 -37.62 -31.88
CA GLU A 188 -23.72 -38.74 -32.84
C GLU A 188 -24.05 -40.10 -32.20
N ASP A 189 -25.21 -40.64 -32.58
CA ASP A 189 -25.64 -42.03 -32.42
C ASP A 189 -24.60 -43.00 -33.01
N ARG A 190 -23.66 -43.52 -32.19
CA ARG A 190 -23.04 -44.87 -32.26
C ARG A 190 -21.77 -45.08 -31.40
N VAL A 191 -21.67 -44.46 -30.22
CA VAL A 191 -20.71 -44.90 -29.19
C VAL A 191 -21.45 -45.80 -28.19
N ALA A 192 -20.83 -46.89 -27.73
CA ALA A 192 -21.44 -47.78 -26.73
C ALA A 192 -21.93 -46.95 -25.53
N ALA A 193 -23.24 -46.93 -25.30
CA ALA A 193 -23.91 -46.02 -24.34
C ALA A 193 -23.31 -46.07 -22.92
N THR A 194 -22.62 -47.16 -22.58
CA THR A 194 -21.92 -47.38 -21.32
C THR A 194 -20.66 -46.52 -21.15
N ASP A 195 -19.89 -46.28 -22.22
CA ASP A 195 -18.61 -45.55 -22.12
C ASP A 195 -18.84 -44.04 -22.05
N VAL A 196 -19.77 -43.51 -22.85
CA VAL A 196 -20.19 -42.10 -22.76
C VAL A 196 -20.80 -41.79 -21.39
N GLN A 197 -21.63 -42.69 -20.85
CA GLN A 197 -22.17 -42.55 -19.49
C GLN A 197 -21.08 -42.58 -18.41
N ARG A 198 -20.07 -43.43 -18.56
CA ARG A 198 -18.93 -43.50 -17.63
C ARG A 198 -18.12 -42.20 -17.65
N ARG A 199 -17.84 -41.66 -18.85
CA ARG A 199 -17.14 -40.38 -19.05
C ARG A 199 -17.91 -39.20 -18.44
N LEU A 200 -19.21 -39.10 -18.73
CA LEU A 200 -20.07 -38.04 -18.20
C LEU A 200 -20.20 -38.10 -16.68
N ARG A 201 -20.32 -39.30 -16.09
CA ARG A 201 -20.34 -39.45 -14.62
C ARG A 201 -19.02 -39.02 -13.99
N ALA A 202 -17.89 -39.44 -14.55
CA ALA A 202 -16.57 -39.05 -14.06
C ALA A 202 -16.39 -37.53 -14.07
N LEU A 203 -16.72 -36.87 -15.19
CA LEU A 203 -16.63 -35.42 -15.32
C LEU A 203 -17.62 -34.67 -14.41
N ALA A 204 -18.87 -35.13 -14.31
CA ALA A 204 -19.86 -34.52 -13.44
C ALA A 204 -19.49 -34.66 -11.94
N GLN A 205 -18.98 -35.83 -11.54
CA GLN A 205 -18.54 -36.08 -10.17
C GLN A 205 -17.34 -35.22 -9.79
N VAL A 206 -16.39 -35.05 -10.72
CA VAL A 206 -15.28 -34.11 -10.55
C VAL A 206 -15.80 -32.68 -10.48
N SER A 207 -16.61 -32.22 -11.42
CA SER A 207 -17.12 -30.84 -11.46
C SER A 207 -17.90 -30.46 -10.18
N ILE A 208 -18.78 -31.35 -9.70
CA ILE A 208 -19.50 -31.15 -8.42
C ILE A 208 -18.54 -31.21 -7.23
N GLY A 209 -17.59 -32.15 -7.28
CA GLY A 209 -16.63 -32.39 -6.22
C GLY A 209 -15.60 -31.27 -6.05
N LEU A 210 -15.27 -30.54 -7.11
CA LEU A 210 -14.28 -29.45 -7.09
C LEU A 210 -14.83 -28.14 -6.48
N GLY A 211 -16.14 -28.02 -6.29
CA GLY A 211 -16.76 -26.90 -5.59
C GLY A 211 -16.30 -26.76 -4.14
N GLY A 212 -16.12 -25.52 -3.68
CA GLY A 212 -15.90 -25.18 -2.27
C GLY A 212 -14.48 -25.41 -1.74
N GLN A 213 -13.47 -25.48 -2.61
CA GLN A 213 -12.07 -25.44 -2.19
C GLN A 213 -11.60 -23.98 -2.08
N ASN A 214 -10.69 -23.69 -1.15
CA ASN A 214 -10.27 -22.32 -0.84
C ASN A 214 -8.86 -21.97 -1.32
N ASN A 215 -8.10 -22.96 -1.81
CA ASN A 215 -6.75 -22.76 -2.31
C ASN A 215 -6.42 -23.79 -3.42
N HIS A 216 -5.33 -23.56 -4.13
CA HIS A 216 -4.89 -24.38 -5.25
C HIS A 216 -4.45 -25.81 -4.83
N GLU A 217 -3.87 -25.98 -3.63
CA GLU A 217 -3.37 -27.28 -3.15
C GLU A 217 -4.51 -28.24 -2.81
N ASP A 218 -5.49 -27.80 -2.04
CA ASP A 218 -6.68 -28.57 -1.68
C ASP A 218 -7.48 -28.99 -2.92
N LEU A 219 -7.61 -28.07 -3.89
CA LEU A 219 -8.25 -28.37 -5.16
C LEU A 219 -7.51 -29.47 -5.92
N LEU A 220 -6.19 -29.33 -6.12
CA LEU A 220 -5.41 -30.34 -6.83
C LEU A 220 -5.37 -31.67 -6.08
N ALA A 221 -5.25 -31.67 -4.75
CA ALA A 221 -5.29 -32.90 -3.95
C ALA A 221 -6.62 -33.63 -4.12
N LYS A 222 -7.73 -32.90 -4.22
CA LYS A 222 -9.05 -33.47 -4.50
C LYS A 222 -9.14 -34.00 -5.94
N VAL A 223 -8.58 -33.28 -6.92
CA VAL A 223 -8.44 -33.78 -8.30
C VAL A 223 -7.67 -35.10 -8.33
N MET A 224 -6.53 -35.19 -7.62
CA MET A 224 -5.73 -36.42 -7.55
C MET A 224 -6.51 -37.58 -6.92
N GLY A 225 -7.33 -37.31 -5.88
CA GLY A 225 -8.25 -38.31 -5.32
C GLY A 225 -9.20 -38.88 -6.37
N PHE A 226 -9.86 -38.02 -7.15
CA PHE A 226 -10.73 -38.46 -8.24
C PHE A 226 -9.97 -39.24 -9.33
N ILE A 227 -8.74 -38.82 -9.65
CA ILE A 227 -7.88 -39.54 -10.61
C ILE A 227 -7.64 -40.98 -10.14
N PHE A 228 -7.31 -41.21 -8.86
CA PHE A 228 -7.12 -42.57 -8.36
C PHE A 228 -8.40 -43.41 -8.34
N ASP A 229 -9.56 -42.79 -8.12
CA ASP A 229 -10.86 -43.48 -8.19
C ASP A 229 -11.23 -43.88 -9.62
N ILE A 230 -10.96 -42.99 -10.58
CA ILE A 230 -11.29 -43.18 -12.00
C ILE A 230 -10.32 -44.13 -12.70
N PHE A 231 -9.02 -44.07 -12.34
CA PHE A 231 -7.95 -44.87 -12.93
C PHE A 231 -7.34 -45.84 -11.90
N PRO A 232 -7.90 -47.05 -11.72
CA PRO A 232 -7.40 -48.05 -10.76
C PRO A 232 -5.94 -48.44 -10.96
N ALA A 233 -5.45 -48.39 -12.21
CA ALA A 233 -4.08 -48.74 -12.56
C ALA A 233 -3.05 -47.63 -12.22
N ALA A 234 -3.51 -46.42 -11.88
CA ALA A 234 -2.64 -45.32 -11.47
C ALA A 234 -2.01 -45.61 -10.10
N GLU A 235 -0.68 -45.53 -10.06
CA GLU A 235 0.10 -45.68 -8.83
C GLU A 235 0.56 -44.33 -8.29
N HIS A 236 0.89 -43.38 -9.17
CA HIS A 236 1.29 -42.02 -8.82
C HIS A 236 0.53 -40.99 -9.64
N ALA A 237 0.30 -39.82 -9.03
CA ALA A 237 -0.27 -38.66 -9.69
C ALA A 237 0.40 -37.38 -9.16
N TYR A 238 0.76 -36.49 -10.09
CA TYR A 238 1.48 -35.26 -9.82
C TYR A 238 0.73 -34.07 -10.42
N GLY A 239 0.54 -33.03 -9.62
CA GLY A 239 -0.03 -31.74 -10.03
C GLY A 239 1.01 -30.64 -9.92
N LEU A 240 1.30 -29.99 -11.05
CA LEU A 240 2.27 -28.91 -11.16
C LEU A 240 1.56 -27.67 -11.66
N LEU A 241 1.88 -26.51 -11.09
CA LEU A 241 1.38 -25.22 -11.54
C LEU A 241 2.53 -24.37 -12.08
N CYS A 242 2.24 -23.63 -13.15
CA CYS A 242 3.08 -22.56 -13.62
C CYS A 242 2.99 -21.40 -12.62
N ILE A 243 4.12 -20.89 -12.16
CA ILE A 243 4.20 -19.71 -11.32
C ILE A 243 5.08 -18.70 -12.03
N ASP A 244 4.60 -17.47 -12.15
CA ASP A 244 5.39 -16.38 -12.66
C ASP A 244 6.51 -16.05 -11.65
N ALA A 245 7.76 -16.40 -11.99
CA ALA A 245 8.92 -16.18 -11.12
C ALA A 245 9.56 -14.79 -11.35
N GLY A 246 8.83 -13.85 -11.98
CA GLY A 246 9.33 -12.51 -12.27
C GLY A 246 10.46 -12.54 -13.30
N GLN A 247 11.67 -12.12 -12.93
CA GLN A 247 12.80 -11.95 -13.86
C GLN A 247 13.35 -13.25 -14.48
N CYS A 248 12.91 -14.43 -14.00
CA CYS A 248 13.41 -15.74 -14.47
C CYS A 248 12.46 -16.46 -15.45
N GLY A 249 11.34 -15.85 -15.84
CA GLY A 249 10.30 -16.50 -16.64
C GLY A 249 9.42 -17.45 -15.83
N GLU A 250 8.42 -18.06 -16.48
CA GLU A 250 7.52 -19.03 -15.84
C GLU A 250 8.30 -20.25 -15.32
N SER A 251 8.14 -20.56 -14.03
CA SER A 251 8.71 -21.75 -13.40
C SER A 251 7.60 -22.69 -12.96
N LEU A 252 7.77 -23.98 -13.22
CA LEU A 252 6.86 -25.00 -12.72
C LEU A 252 7.18 -25.34 -11.28
N LYS A 253 6.15 -25.28 -10.43
CA LYS A 253 6.25 -25.70 -9.04
C LYS A 253 5.36 -26.93 -8.84
N PRO A 254 5.87 -27.99 -8.19
CA PRO A 254 5.02 -29.07 -7.72
C PRO A 254 4.10 -28.50 -6.63
N VAL A 255 2.81 -28.77 -6.74
CA VAL A 255 1.84 -28.36 -5.72
C VAL A 255 1.32 -29.59 -4.98
N VAL A 256 1.12 -30.70 -5.69
CA VAL A 256 0.66 -31.97 -5.11
C VAL A 256 1.40 -33.13 -5.76
N ALA A 257 1.85 -34.10 -4.95
CA ALA A 257 2.44 -35.35 -5.41
C ALA A 257 1.95 -36.51 -4.54
N MET A 258 1.13 -37.39 -5.12
CA MET A 258 0.47 -38.47 -4.38
C MET A 258 0.80 -39.84 -4.99
N SER A 259 0.92 -40.84 -4.12
CA SER A 259 0.86 -42.26 -4.46
C SER A 259 -0.44 -42.87 -3.95
N ARG A 260 -0.90 -43.95 -4.58
CA ARG A 260 -2.03 -44.76 -4.08
C ARG A 260 -1.80 -45.27 -2.64
N LYS A 261 -0.55 -45.39 -2.18
CA LYS A 261 -0.20 -45.83 -0.81
C LYS A 261 0.15 -44.70 0.15
N GLU A 262 0.64 -43.56 -0.35
CA GLU A 262 1.20 -42.47 0.47
C GLU A 262 0.88 -41.10 -0.14
N ARG A 263 0.56 -40.10 0.70
CA ARG A 263 0.14 -38.76 0.25
C ARG A 263 1.26 -37.81 -0.15
N SER A 264 2.52 -38.14 0.16
CA SER A 264 3.67 -37.26 -0.08
C SER A 264 4.81 -38.07 -0.66
N VAL A 265 5.08 -37.89 -1.95
CA VAL A 265 6.18 -38.55 -2.66
C VAL A 265 6.95 -37.49 -3.44
N GLU A 266 8.26 -37.67 -3.58
CA GLU A 266 9.08 -36.80 -4.42
C GLU A 266 8.63 -36.90 -5.89
N ALA A 267 8.30 -35.76 -6.51
CA ALA A 267 7.86 -35.71 -7.88
C ALA A 267 9.09 -35.72 -8.79
N VAL A 268 9.33 -36.86 -9.46
CA VAL A 268 10.41 -36.99 -10.44
C VAL A 268 9.81 -37.01 -11.83
N LEU A 269 10.07 -35.95 -12.59
CA LEU A 269 9.44 -35.73 -13.89
C LEU A 269 10.50 -35.58 -14.99
N SER A 270 10.18 -36.14 -16.16
CA SER A 270 11.01 -35.96 -17.35
C SER A 270 10.82 -34.56 -17.90
N ARG A 271 11.92 -33.81 -18.03
CA ARG A 271 11.90 -32.46 -18.62
C ARG A 271 11.39 -32.46 -20.06
N ALA A 272 11.57 -33.56 -20.80
CA ALA A 272 11.08 -33.70 -22.17
C ALA A 272 9.54 -33.79 -22.23
N ILE A 273 8.93 -34.59 -21.34
CA ILE A 273 7.46 -34.70 -21.24
C ILE A 273 6.86 -33.35 -20.86
N VAL A 274 7.42 -32.74 -19.80
CA VAL A 274 6.97 -31.45 -19.28
C VAL A 274 7.02 -30.37 -20.36
N ASN A 275 8.16 -30.24 -21.06
CA ASN A 275 8.33 -29.25 -22.12
C ASN A 275 7.38 -29.50 -23.29
N GLU A 276 7.18 -30.74 -23.72
CA GLU A 276 6.30 -31.07 -24.84
C GLU A 276 4.82 -30.74 -24.51
N VAL A 277 4.38 -31.04 -23.29
CA VAL A 277 3.00 -30.73 -22.83
C VAL A 277 2.77 -29.23 -22.74
N ILE A 278 3.69 -28.49 -22.12
CA ILE A 278 3.53 -27.05 -21.86
C ILE A 278 3.79 -26.22 -23.11
N SER A 279 4.85 -26.49 -23.88
CA SER A 279 5.18 -25.65 -25.03
C SER A 279 4.32 -25.91 -26.26
N ARG A 280 3.71 -27.10 -26.36
CA ARG A 280 2.89 -27.49 -27.53
C ARG A 280 1.41 -27.66 -27.21
N HIS A 281 0.99 -27.45 -25.96
CA HIS A 281 -0.40 -27.59 -25.50
C HIS A 281 -1.00 -28.97 -25.82
N ARG A 282 -0.19 -30.03 -25.71
CA ARG A 282 -0.57 -31.40 -26.12
C ARG A 282 -0.62 -32.35 -24.95
N ALA A 283 -1.65 -33.19 -24.92
CA ALA A 283 -1.70 -34.34 -24.02
C ALA A 283 -0.82 -35.48 -24.57
N ILE A 284 -0.08 -36.15 -23.69
CA ILE A 284 0.85 -37.22 -24.04
C ILE A 284 0.41 -38.51 -23.34
N LEU A 285 0.34 -39.59 -24.12
CA LEU A 285 0.26 -40.96 -23.62
C LEU A 285 1.52 -41.72 -24.02
N SER A 286 2.07 -42.50 -23.10
CA SER A 286 3.12 -43.47 -23.35
C SER A 286 2.73 -44.80 -22.71
N SER A 287 2.46 -45.81 -23.52
CA SER A 287 2.09 -47.16 -23.07
C SER A 287 3.28 -47.96 -22.53
N ASP A 288 4.51 -47.64 -22.97
CA ASP A 288 5.75 -48.19 -22.42
C ASP A 288 6.88 -47.15 -22.45
N ALA A 289 6.99 -46.33 -21.40
CA ALA A 289 7.99 -45.25 -21.29
C ALA A 289 9.45 -45.75 -21.36
N SER A 290 9.70 -47.04 -21.12
CA SER A 290 11.06 -47.61 -21.16
C SER A 290 11.52 -48.04 -22.55
N SER A 291 10.58 -48.34 -23.45
CA SER A 291 10.85 -48.72 -24.85
C SER A 291 10.50 -47.60 -25.83
N ASP A 292 10.00 -46.49 -25.30
CA ASP A 292 9.63 -45.33 -26.08
C ASP A 292 10.86 -44.50 -26.46
N LYS A 293 11.12 -44.45 -27.77
CA LYS A 293 12.26 -43.72 -28.35
C LYS A 293 12.19 -42.20 -28.12
N ARG A 294 11.06 -41.66 -27.64
CA ARG A 294 10.92 -40.27 -27.15
C ARG A 294 11.73 -40.01 -25.88
N PHE A 295 12.08 -41.08 -25.16
CA PHE A 295 12.78 -41.07 -23.88
C PHE A 295 14.13 -41.81 -23.93
N ASP A 296 14.64 -42.09 -25.13
CA ASP A 296 15.81 -42.92 -25.42
C ASP A 296 17.12 -42.21 -24.98
N SER A 297 17.36 -42.19 -23.68
CA SER A 297 18.63 -41.98 -22.94
C SER A 297 18.37 -41.42 -21.54
N HIS A 298 17.46 -42.01 -20.76
CA HIS A 298 17.10 -41.50 -19.43
C HIS A 298 17.39 -42.55 -18.35
N GLU A 299 18.55 -42.46 -17.68
CA GLU A 299 18.85 -43.21 -16.46
C GLU A 299 17.77 -43.03 -15.38
N SER A 300 17.00 -41.94 -15.43
CA SER A 300 15.91 -41.58 -14.52
C SER A 300 14.61 -42.35 -14.74
N ILE A 301 14.15 -42.61 -15.97
CA ILE A 301 12.90 -43.37 -16.21
C ILE A 301 13.12 -44.87 -15.92
N ILE A 302 14.30 -45.37 -16.28
CA ILE A 302 14.72 -46.75 -15.98
C ILE A 302 14.97 -46.92 -14.47
N GLY A 303 15.51 -45.89 -13.79
CA GLY A 303 15.73 -45.88 -12.34
C GLY A 303 14.46 -45.78 -11.47
N LEU A 304 13.36 -45.23 -12.01
CA LEU A 304 12.07 -45.08 -11.30
C LEU A 304 11.07 -46.21 -11.61
N GLY A 305 11.34 -47.04 -12.62
CA GLY A 305 10.48 -48.15 -13.02
C GLY A 305 9.16 -47.74 -13.67
N ILE A 306 9.02 -46.49 -14.12
CA ILE A 306 7.81 -46.01 -14.80
C ILE A 306 7.65 -46.74 -16.13
N ARG A 307 6.50 -47.39 -16.34
CA ARG A 307 6.19 -48.14 -17.57
C ARG A 307 5.06 -47.50 -18.35
N SER A 308 4.00 -47.00 -17.73
CA SER A 308 2.92 -46.31 -18.47
C SER A 308 2.66 -44.94 -17.86
N VAL A 309 2.55 -43.90 -18.69
CA VAL A 309 2.36 -42.51 -18.23
C VAL A 309 1.38 -41.76 -19.12
N MET A 310 0.51 -40.98 -18.48
CA MET A 310 -0.32 -39.95 -19.10
C MET A 310 0.09 -38.59 -18.54
N CYS A 311 0.19 -37.58 -19.41
CA CYS A 311 0.45 -36.21 -18.98
C CYS A 311 -0.44 -35.27 -19.77
N VAL A 312 -1.23 -34.45 -19.06
CA VAL A 312 -2.18 -33.51 -19.65
C VAL A 312 -1.90 -32.09 -19.17
N PRO A 313 -2.04 -31.08 -20.05
CA PRO A 313 -1.93 -29.69 -19.62
C PRO A 313 -3.18 -29.27 -18.86
N LEU A 314 -3.00 -28.40 -17.87
CA LEU A 314 -4.07 -27.62 -17.25
C LEU A 314 -4.28 -26.37 -18.10
N LEU A 315 -4.95 -26.55 -19.24
CA LEU A 315 -5.14 -25.51 -20.25
C LEU A 315 -6.55 -24.91 -20.12
N LEU A 316 -6.62 -23.57 -20.10
CA LEU A 316 -7.86 -22.83 -20.29
C LEU A 316 -7.63 -21.79 -21.39
N ASP A 317 -8.46 -21.85 -22.43
CA ASP A 317 -8.26 -21.11 -23.68
C ASP A 317 -6.86 -21.40 -24.29
N ASP A 318 -5.93 -20.44 -24.21
CA ASP A 318 -4.55 -20.56 -24.69
C ASP A 318 -3.51 -20.45 -23.54
N GLU A 319 -3.96 -20.37 -22.29
CA GLU A 319 -3.12 -20.22 -21.10
C GLU A 319 -2.90 -21.57 -20.41
N VAL A 320 -1.63 -21.97 -20.25
CA VAL A 320 -1.25 -23.19 -19.54
C VAL A 320 -0.99 -22.86 -18.08
N LEU A 321 -1.95 -23.19 -17.22
CA LEU A 321 -1.85 -22.98 -15.76
C LEU A 321 -0.92 -24.00 -15.09
N GLY A 322 -0.60 -25.09 -15.78
CA GLY A 322 0.19 -26.19 -15.24
C GLY A 322 0.00 -27.51 -15.99
N LEU A 323 0.26 -28.62 -15.32
CA LEU A 323 0.02 -29.97 -15.86
C LEU A 323 -0.35 -30.97 -14.77
N ILE A 324 -0.97 -32.06 -15.21
CA ILE A 324 -1.20 -33.26 -14.40
C ILE A 324 -0.50 -34.43 -15.07
N GLN A 325 0.37 -35.11 -14.33
CA GLN A 325 0.94 -36.39 -14.74
C GLN A 325 0.36 -37.52 -13.89
N VAL A 326 0.07 -38.65 -14.54
CA VAL A 326 -0.35 -39.89 -13.90
C VAL A 326 0.50 -41.03 -14.44
N ASP A 327 1.08 -41.85 -13.57
CA ASP A 327 1.92 -42.97 -14.00
C ASP A 327 1.76 -44.24 -13.16
N THR A 328 2.33 -45.31 -13.72
CA THR A 328 2.34 -46.65 -13.14
C THR A 328 3.52 -47.48 -13.64
N ARG A 329 3.87 -48.51 -12.86
CA ARG A 329 4.93 -49.47 -13.18
C ARG A 329 4.46 -50.60 -14.09
N SER A 330 3.18 -50.64 -14.47
CA SER A 330 2.63 -51.60 -15.43
C SER A 330 2.69 -51.05 -16.87
N THR A 331 3.06 -51.88 -17.84
CA THR A 331 3.00 -51.51 -19.27
C THR A 331 1.57 -51.57 -19.79
N HIS A 332 1.24 -50.73 -20.78
CA HIS A 332 -0.08 -50.70 -21.44
C HIS A 332 -1.24 -50.54 -20.45
N ALA A 333 -0.99 -49.82 -19.36
CA ALA A 333 -1.97 -49.63 -18.29
C ALA A 333 -2.98 -48.52 -18.58
N PHE A 334 -2.66 -47.63 -19.53
CA PHE A 334 -3.51 -46.54 -19.98
C PHE A 334 -3.67 -46.58 -21.49
N ASP A 335 -4.85 -46.22 -21.97
CA ASP A 335 -5.17 -46.12 -23.40
C ASP A 335 -5.56 -44.70 -23.82
N SER A 336 -5.96 -44.54 -25.09
CA SER A 336 -6.38 -43.25 -25.64
C SER A 336 -7.68 -42.72 -25.03
N GLU A 337 -8.55 -43.60 -24.55
CA GLU A 337 -9.80 -43.22 -23.88
C GLU A 337 -9.50 -42.69 -22.47
N ASP A 338 -8.58 -43.33 -21.75
CA ASP A 338 -8.10 -42.83 -20.46
C ASP A 338 -7.49 -41.43 -20.60
N LEU A 339 -6.68 -41.19 -21.64
CA LEU A 339 -6.10 -39.88 -21.93
C LEU A 339 -7.19 -38.82 -22.21
N GLN A 340 -8.27 -39.17 -22.90
CA GLN A 340 -9.40 -38.27 -23.13
C GLN A 340 -10.14 -37.92 -21.83
N ILE A 341 -10.37 -38.90 -20.95
CA ILE A 341 -10.99 -38.67 -19.64
C ILE A 341 -10.09 -37.76 -18.79
N LEU A 342 -8.80 -38.06 -18.72
CA LEU A 342 -7.84 -37.25 -17.95
C LEU A 342 -7.73 -35.83 -18.50
N SER A 343 -7.76 -35.66 -19.83
CA SER A 343 -7.77 -34.33 -20.47
C SER A 343 -9.02 -33.53 -20.07
N GLY A 344 -10.19 -34.17 -20.02
CA GLY A 344 -11.43 -33.54 -19.54
C GLY A 344 -11.36 -33.13 -18.06
N ILE A 345 -10.76 -33.97 -17.21
CA ILE A 345 -10.47 -33.63 -15.80
C ILE A 345 -9.51 -32.44 -15.73
N GLY A 346 -8.46 -32.43 -16.55
CA GLY A 346 -7.49 -31.35 -16.63
C GLY A 346 -8.14 -30.00 -16.95
N VAL A 347 -9.09 -29.97 -17.90
CA VAL A 347 -9.83 -28.74 -18.23
C VAL A 347 -10.75 -28.29 -17.08
N GLN A 348 -11.46 -29.21 -16.42
CA GLN A 348 -12.29 -28.85 -15.25
C GLN A 348 -11.43 -28.32 -14.09
N ALA A 349 -10.27 -28.93 -13.86
CA ALA A 349 -9.30 -28.46 -12.89
C ALA A 349 -8.76 -27.07 -13.27
N ALA A 350 -8.41 -26.84 -14.54
CA ALA A 350 -7.93 -25.55 -15.03
C ALA A 350 -8.97 -24.43 -14.83
N ILE A 351 -10.25 -24.68 -15.14
CA ILE A 351 -11.35 -23.73 -14.89
C ILE A 351 -11.44 -23.39 -13.40
N ALA A 352 -11.44 -24.39 -12.53
CA ALA A 352 -11.54 -24.19 -11.09
C ALA A 352 -10.32 -23.45 -10.52
N LEU A 353 -9.11 -23.78 -10.96
CA LEU A 353 -7.87 -23.07 -10.61
C LEU A 353 -7.93 -21.60 -11.05
N LYS A 354 -8.34 -21.33 -12.30
CA LYS A 354 -8.46 -19.94 -12.79
C LYS A 354 -9.47 -19.15 -11.98
N ASN A 355 -10.61 -19.73 -11.65
CA ASN A 355 -11.63 -19.07 -10.83
C ASN A 355 -11.11 -18.74 -9.42
N LEU A 356 -10.34 -19.64 -8.79
CA LEU A 356 -9.69 -19.36 -7.50
C LEU A 356 -8.70 -18.21 -7.62
N GLY A 357 -7.87 -18.20 -8.66
CA GLY A 357 -6.93 -17.11 -8.96
C GLY A 357 -7.64 -15.77 -9.16
N LEU A 358 -8.69 -15.74 -9.99
CA LEU A 358 -9.46 -14.52 -10.25
C LEU A 358 -10.09 -13.93 -8.98
N VAL A 359 -10.61 -14.76 -8.08
CA VAL A 359 -11.18 -14.30 -6.81
C VAL A 359 -10.10 -13.67 -5.93
N GLU A 360 -8.92 -14.28 -5.87
CA GLU A 360 -7.78 -13.75 -5.12
C GLU A 360 -7.23 -12.45 -5.75
N ASP A 361 -7.13 -12.38 -7.08
CA ASP A 361 -6.72 -11.17 -7.81
C ASP A 361 -7.69 -10.00 -7.53
N ILE A 362 -9.00 -10.25 -7.60
CA ILE A 362 -10.02 -9.25 -7.27
C ILE A 362 -9.86 -8.78 -5.83
N ARG A 363 -9.61 -9.70 -4.89
CA ARG A 363 -9.40 -9.37 -3.49
C ARG A 363 -8.16 -8.49 -3.31
N GLN A 364 -7.04 -8.85 -3.92
CA GLN A 364 -5.79 -8.08 -3.85
C GLN A 364 -5.93 -6.69 -4.48
N LEU A 365 -6.62 -6.59 -5.62
CA LEU A 365 -6.92 -5.32 -6.26
C LEU A 365 -7.79 -4.42 -5.37
N PHE A 366 -8.81 -5.01 -4.72
CA PHE A 366 -9.66 -4.29 -3.79
C PHE A 366 -8.88 -3.79 -2.56
N GLU A 367 -8.08 -4.66 -1.94
CA GLU A 367 -7.18 -4.30 -0.82
C GLU A 367 -6.21 -3.18 -1.21
N GLY A 368 -5.53 -3.33 -2.35
CA GLY A 368 -4.60 -2.32 -2.86
C GLY A 368 -5.29 -0.98 -3.12
N PHE A 369 -6.52 -0.99 -3.64
CA PHE A 369 -7.31 0.22 -3.84
C PHE A 369 -7.71 0.89 -2.52
N VAL A 370 -8.14 0.11 -1.52
CA VAL A 370 -8.48 0.63 -0.17
C VAL A 370 -7.25 1.26 0.46
N THR A 371 -6.13 0.54 0.53
CA THR A 371 -4.86 1.01 1.09
C THR A 371 -4.38 2.28 0.40
N ALA A 372 -4.39 2.32 -0.95
CA ALA A 372 -4.00 3.52 -1.70
C ALA A 372 -4.92 4.71 -1.42
N SER A 373 -6.22 4.47 -1.27
CA SER A 373 -7.21 5.50 -0.95
C SER A 373 -6.98 6.09 0.44
N VAL A 374 -6.70 5.24 1.43
CA VAL A 374 -6.37 5.68 2.79
C VAL A 374 -5.11 6.54 2.80
N HIS A 375 -4.02 6.08 2.18
CA HIS A 375 -2.78 6.85 2.07
C HIS A 375 -2.99 8.22 1.40
N ALA A 376 -3.85 8.30 0.37
CA ALA A 376 -4.14 9.55 -0.31
C ALA A 376 -4.88 10.56 0.59
N ILE A 377 -5.77 10.10 1.47
CA ILE A 377 -6.46 10.95 2.44
C ILE A 377 -5.53 11.39 3.58
N GLU A 378 -4.77 10.45 4.15
CA GLU A 378 -3.81 10.76 5.22
C GLU A 378 -2.71 11.72 4.75
N ALA A 379 -2.32 11.69 3.46
CA ALA A 379 -1.38 12.67 2.90
C ALA A 379 -1.88 14.13 2.94
N ARG A 380 -3.21 14.35 3.00
CA ARG A 380 -3.80 15.70 3.17
C ARG A 380 -3.85 16.15 4.63
N ASP A 381 -3.80 15.22 5.57
CA ASP A 381 -3.79 15.48 7.00
C ASP A 381 -2.58 14.77 7.62
N PRO A 382 -1.39 15.40 7.58
CA PRO A 382 -0.15 14.81 8.09
C PRO A 382 -0.26 14.34 9.55
N SER A 383 -1.21 14.86 10.31
CA SER A 383 -1.44 14.50 11.71
C SER A 383 -2.12 13.13 11.90
N THR A 384 -2.53 12.49 10.79
CA THR A 384 -3.22 11.19 10.74
C THR A 384 -2.42 10.10 10.02
N ALA A 385 -1.14 10.32 9.74
CA ALA A 385 -0.32 9.32 9.05
C ALA A 385 -0.32 7.96 9.80
N GLY A 386 -0.74 6.90 9.10
CA GLY A 386 -0.83 5.54 9.65
C GLY A 386 -1.95 5.32 10.67
N HIS A 387 -2.76 6.35 10.99
CA HIS A 387 -3.83 6.29 11.97
C HIS A 387 -4.84 5.20 11.63
N SER A 388 -5.34 5.19 10.39
CA SER A 388 -6.41 4.28 9.99
C SER A 388 -5.96 2.82 10.06
N PHE A 389 -4.69 2.55 9.78
CA PHE A 389 -4.09 1.22 9.89
C PHE A 389 -3.96 0.76 11.34
N ARG A 390 -3.45 1.62 12.23
CA ARG A 390 -3.35 1.31 13.67
C ARG A 390 -4.72 1.09 14.29
N VAL A 391 -5.70 1.95 13.98
CA VAL A 391 -7.09 1.77 14.45
C VAL A 391 -7.68 0.47 13.94
N ALA A 392 -7.43 0.07 12.70
CA ALA A 392 -7.87 -1.22 12.17
C ALA A 392 -7.25 -2.39 12.94
N GLU A 393 -5.95 -2.36 13.19
CA GLU A 393 -5.26 -3.42 13.94
C GLU A 393 -5.74 -3.50 15.39
N TYR A 394 -5.82 -2.36 16.10
CA TYR A 394 -6.38 -2.30 17.46
C TYR A 394 -7.81 -2.85 17.51
N SER A 395 -8.63 -2.52 16.51
CA SER A 395 -10.02 -2.96 16.45
C SER A 395 -10.12 -4.46 16.26
N GLN A 396 -9.30 -5.04 15.39
CA GLN A 396 -9.26 -6.49 15.19
C GLN A 396 -8.80 -7.21 16.45
N ARG A 397 -7.73 -6.74 17.09
CA ARG A 397 -7.22 -7.35 18.33
C ARG A 397 -8.21 -7.27 19.49
N LEU A 398 -8.91 -6.14 19.62
CA LEU A 398 -9.99 -6.01 20.60
C LEU A 398 -11.14 -6.95 20.28
N ALA A 399 -11.55 -7.09 19.01
CA ALA A 399 -12.59 -8.01 18.59
C ALA A 399 -12.22 -9.49 18.87
N GLU A 400 -10.96 -9.87 18.68
CA GLU A 400 -10.44 -11.20 19.03
C GLU A 400 -10.44 -11.43 20.54
N ALA A 401 -10.04 -10.42 21.32
CA ALA A 401 -10.03 -10.49 22.78
C ALA A 401 -11.43 -10.58 23.39
N VAL A 402 -12.45 -9.98 22.75
CA VAL A 402 -13.86 -10.03 23.19
C VAL A 402 -14.36 -11.46 23.33
N GLY A 403 -14.10 -12.34 22.35
CA GLY A 403 -14.51 -13.75 22.40
C GLY A 403 -13.79 -14.58 23.47
N CYS A 404 -12.63 -14.10 23.94
CA CYS A 404 -11.84 -14.73 25.01
C CYS A 404 -12.10 -14.10 26.40
N SER A 405 -13.00 -13.12 26.50
CA SER A 405 -13.21 -12.34 27.73
C SER A 405 -13.99 -13.10 28.81
N ASN A 406 -13.85 -12.62 30.06
CA ASN A 406 -14.61 -13.14 31.21
C ASN A 406 -15.99 -12.48 31.37
N VAL A 407 -16.36 -11.54 30.47
CA VAL A 407 -17.64 -10.83 30.52
C VAL A 407 -18.72 -11.71 29.88
N PRO A 408 -19.76 -12.16 30.62
CA PRO A 408 -20.70 -13.16 30.11
C PRO A 408 -21.43 -12.75 28.82
N GLU A 409 -21.81 -11.48 28.68
CA GLU A 409 -22.52 -10.98 27.49
C GLU A 409 -21.63 -10.89 26.24
N LEU A 410 -20.31 -10.72 26.42
CA LEU A 410 -19.34 -10.52 25.35
C LEU A 410 -18.61 -11.83 24.99
N ARG A 411 -18.49 -12.76 25.92
CA ARG A 411 -17.84 -14.07 25.71
C ARG A 411 -18.54 -14.93 24.67
N GLU A 412 -19.86 -14.81 24.55
CA GLU A 412 -20.65 -15.54 23.54
C GLU A 412 -20.52 -14.91 22.13
N VAL A 413 -19.91 -13.72 22.02
CA VAL A 413 -19.67 -13.06 20.74
C VAL A 413 -18.43 -13.65 20.09
N ASN A 414 -18.63 -14.36 18.99
CA ASN A 414 -17.55 -14.83 18.13
C ASN A 414 -17.69 -14.19 16.74
N PHE A 415 -16.73 -13.35 16.38
CA PHE A 415 -16.69 -12.75 15.05
C PHE A 415 -16.26 -13.78 14.02
N THR A 416 -17.05 -13.92 12.97
CA THR A 416 -16.64 -14.68 11.79
C THR A 416 -15.50 -13.96 11.05
N ARG A 417 -14.78 -14.69 10.20
CA ARG A 417 -13.73 -14.10 9.35
C ARG A 417 -14.26 -12.95 8.48
N GLU A 418 -15.50 -13.05 8.00
CA GLU A 418 -16.15 -11.99 7.22
C GLU A 418 -16.42 -10.75 8.07
N GLN A 419 -16.96 -10.92 9.29
CA GLN A 419 -17.19 -9.80 10.21
C GLN A 419 -15.88 -9.14 10.68
N MET A 420 -14.80 -9.90 10.83
CA MET A 420 -13.48 -9.36 11.10
C MET A 420 -12.97 -8.49 9.94
N ASN A 421 -13.17 -8.94 8.70
CA ASN A 421 -12.83 -8.13 7.52
C ASN A 421 -13.74 -6.89 7.41
N GLU A 422 -15.03 -7.02 7.75
CA GLU A 422 -15.99 -5.91 7.80
C GLU A 422 -15.54 -4.83 8.77
N LEU A 423 -15.15 -5.21 10.00
CA LEU A 423 -14.57 -4.30 10.99
C LEU A 423 -13.27 -3.67 10.48
N ARG A 424 -12.37 -4.47 9.89
CA ARG A 424 -11.09 -3.98 9.34
C ARG A 424 -11.30 -2.91 8.26
N TYR A 425 -12.15 -3.17 7.25
CA TYR A 425 -12.39 -2.18 6.20
C TYR A 425 -13.15 -0.96 6.69
N ALA A 426 -14.09 -1.13 7.63
CA ALA A 426 -14.75 0.00 8.26
C ALA A 426 -13.74 0.89 8.99
N ALA A 427 -12.78 0.30 9.71
CA ALA A 427 -11.71 1.03 10.38
C ALA A 427 -10.73 1.68 9.41
N LEU A 428 -10.35 1.02 8.32
CA LEU A 428 -9.48 1.64 7.31
C LEU A 428 -10.15 2.84 6.63
N LEU A 429 -11.45 2.77 6.37
CA LEU A 429 -12.17 3.77 5.57
C LEU A 429 -12.95 4.80 6.40
N HIS A 430 -12.96 4.71 7.73
CA HIS A 430 -13.83 5.52 8.60
C HIS A 430 -13.66 7.03 8.38
N ASP A 431 -12.43 7.44 8.09
CA ASP A 431 -12.02 8.84 7.94
C ASP A 431 -11.98 9.34 6.50
N PHE A 432 -12.37 8.51 5.52
CA PHE A 432 -12.28 8.84 4.09
C PHE A 432 -13.01 10.15 3.73
N GLY A 433 -14.12 10.44 4.41
CA GLY A 433 -14.91 11.64 4.22
C GLY A 433 -14.21 12.96 4.55
N LYS A 434 -13.02 12.92 5.20
CA LYS A 434 -12.15 14.10 5.35
C LYS A 434 -11.75 14.71 4.00
N VAL A 435 -11.89 13.96 2.90
CA VAL A 435 -11.75 14.49 1.54
C VAL A 435 -12.65 15.71 1.28
N GLY A 436 -13.84 15.76 1.89
CA GLY A 436 -14.81 16.84 1.74
C GLY A 436 -14.54 18.07 2.61
N VAL A 437 -13.62 17.98 3.58
CA VAL A 437 -13.30 19.07 4.51
C VAL A 437 -12.30 20.03 3.85
N ARG A 438 -12.54 21.34 4.00
CA ARG A 438 -11.66 22.37 3.46
C ARG A 438 -10.29 22.33 4.14
N GLU A 439 -9.24 22.53 3.37
CA GLU A 439 -7.85 22.44 3.84
C GLU A 439 -7.55 23.38 5.02
N HIS A 440 -8.06 24.61 4.99
CA HIS A 440 -7.84 25.59 6.06
C HIS A 440 -8.58 25.28 7.36
N VAL A 441 -9.49 24.31 7.35
CA VAL A 441 -10.17 23.76 8.52
C VAL A 441 -9.50 22.45 8.95
N LEU A 442 -9.21 21.56 8.00
CA LEU A 442 -8.60 20.26 8.23
C LEU A 442 -7.19 20.37 8.87
N THR A 443 -6.35 21.26 8.34
CA THR A 443 -4.96 21.44 8.79
C THR A 443 -4.82 22.49 9.92
N LYS A 444 -5.96 22.92 10.49
CA LYS A 444 -6.02 24.07 11.40
C LYS A 444 -5.56 23.70 12.81
N SER A 445 -4.35 24.13 13.11
CA SER A 445 -3.65 23.80 14.35
C SER A 445 -3.82 24.80 15.49
N HIS A 446 -3.84 26.08 15.14
CA HIS A 446 -4.09 27.20 16.03
C HIS A 446 -5.52 27.72 15.83
N LYS A 447 -5.99 28.62 16.69
CA LYS A 447 -7.35 29.18 16.57
C LYS A 447 -7.56 29.95 15.26
N LEU A 448 -6.49 30.45 14.65
CA LEU A 448 -6.46 31.07 13.33
C LEU A 448 -5.60 30.25 12.37
N TYR A 449 -6.05 30.12 11.13
CA TYR A 449 -5.25 29.50 10.07
C TYR A 449 -4.03 30.38 9.73
N PRO A 450 -2.86 29.82 9.33
CA PRO A 450 -1.63 30.60 9.15
C PRO A 450 -1.79 31.84 8.25
N ARG A 451 -2.48 31.71 7.11
CA ARG A 451 -2.74 32.86 6.22
C ARG A 451 -3.64 33.93 6.84
N GLN A 452 -4.60 33.53 7.69
CA GLN A 452 -5.45 34.48 8.41
C GLN A 452 -4.62 35.23 9.45
N PHE A 453 -3.73 34.52 10.15
CA PHE A 453 -2.82 35.10 11.13
C PHE A 453 -1.84 36.09 10.47
N GLU A 454 -1.29 35.76 9.30
CA GLU A 454 -0.45 36.68 8.50
C GLU A 454 -1.21 37.94 8.07
N LEU A 455 -2.43 37.80 7.57
CA LEU A 455 -3.27 38.93 7.18
C LEU A 455 -3.56 39.85 8.38
N MET A 456 -3.83 39.26 9.53
CA MET A 456 -4.03 40.01 10.78
C MET A 456 -2.74 40.74 11.19
N GLN A 457 -1.56 40.11 11.10
CA GLN A 457 -0.29 40.80 11.36
C GLN A 457 -0.08 41.99 10.43
N ALA A 458 -0.38 41.84 9.13
CA ALA A 458 -0.32 42.94 8.18
C ALA A 458 -1.28 44.08 8.57
N ARG A 459 -2.48 43.76 9.07
CA ARG A 459 -3.44 44.77 9.55
C ARG A 459 -2.91 45.54 10.77
N PHE A 460 -2.18 44.89 11.67
CA PHE A 460 -1.53 45.57 12.81
C PHE A 460 -0.42 46.52 12.37
N GLN A 461 0.37 46.13 11.37
CA GLN A 461 1.38 47.00 10.77
C GLN A 461 0.72 48.20 10.09
N TYR A 462 -0.36 47.95 9.34
CA TYR A 462 -1.16 49.00 8.72
C TYR A 462 -1.77 49.96 9.74
N ALA A 463 -2.27 49.47 10.88
CA ALA A 463 -2.80 50.32 11.95
C ALA A 463 -1.74 51.29 12.49
N CYS A 464 -0.52 50.81 12.76
CA CYS A 464 0.60 51.66 13.18
C CYS A 464 0.92 52.74 12.12
N ALA A 465 1.04 52.34 10.85
CA ALA A 465 1.33 53.26 9.75
C ALA A 465 0.21 54.30 9.54
N SER A 466 -1.05 53.89 9.68
CA SER A 466 -2.18 54.79 9.52
C SER A 466 -2.29 55.79 10.66
N LEU A 467 -2.04 55.37 11.90
CA LEU A 467 -1.96 56.28 13.06
C LEU A 467 -0.85 57.32 12.89
N GLU A 468 0.33 56.90 12.42
CA GLU A 468 1.44 57.82 12.13
C GLU A 468 1.04 58.84 11.06
N ARG A 469 0.53 58.36 9.92
CA ARG A 469 0.07 59.23 8.83
C ARG A 469 -1.00 60.22 9.30
N HIS A 470 -1.99 59.74 10.04
CA HIS A 470 -3.10 60.56 10.55
C HIS A 470 -2.59 61.64 11.51
N ALA A 471 -1.73 61.27 12.46
CA ALA A 471 -1.17 62.20 13.44
C ALA A 471 -0.30 63.30 12.80
N TYR A 472 0.49 62.97 11.78
CA TYR A 472 1.27 63.97 11.04
C TYR A 472 0.40 64.85 10.14
N ARG A 473 -0.64 64.30 9.51
CA ARG A 473 -1.59 65.09 8.72
C ARG A 473 -2.33 66.09 9.60
N GLU A 474 -2.84 65.65 10.75
CA GLU A 474 -3.50 66.53 11.72
C GLU A 474 -2.59 67.66 12.21
N LEU A 475 -1.30 67.37 12.44
CA LEU A 475 -0.31 68.39 12.81
C LEU A 475 -0.08 69.43 11.69
N LEU A 476 -0.05 68.99 10.43
CA LEU A 476 0.08 69.88 9.28
C LEU A 476 -1.17 70.73 9.10
N ASP A 477 -2.36 70.14 9.22
CA ASP A 477 -3.63 70.86 9.13
C ASP A 477 -3.72 71.94 10.24
N GLN A 478 -3.30 71.63 11.47
CA GLN A 478 -3.19 72.60 12.55
C GLN A 478 -2.20 73.72 12.25
N GLN A 479 -1.05 73.41 11.63
CA GLN A 479 -0.07 74.44 11.22
C GLN A 479 -0.66 75.40 10.18
N GLU A 480 -1.40 74.88 9.20
CA GLU A 480 -2.04 75.69 8.16
C GLU A 480 -3.15 76.58 8.73
N LEU A 481 -3.98 76.05 9.63
CA LEU A 481 -5.11 76.76 10.23
C LEU A 481 -4.68 77.79 11.28
N GLU A 482 -3.74 77.44 12.15
CA GLU A 482 -3.39 78.23 13.34
C GLU A 482 -2.11 79.06 13.16
N GLN A 483 -1.36 78.88 12.06
CA GLN A 483 -0.11 79.59 11.76
C GLN A 483 0.89 79.56 12.93
N LEU A 484 1.12 78.37 13.50
CA LEU A 484 1.92 78.21 14.71
C LEU A 484 3.35 78.73 14.50
N SER A 485 3.93 79.31 15.55
CA SER A 485 5.35 79.65 15.57
C SER A 485 6.22 78.38 15.51
N THR A 486 7.48 78.54 15.09
CA THR A 486 8.45 77.44 15.02
C THR A 486 8.58 76.68 16.34
N GLU A 487 8.51 77.39 17.48
CA GLU A 487 8.64 76.77 18.79
C GLU A 487 7.37 76.01 19.20
N GLU A 488 6.18 76.58 18.93
CA GLU A 488 4.91 75.91 19.18
C GLU A 488 4.75 74.64 18.33
N PHE A 489 5.13 74.70 17.05
CA PHE A 489 5.12 73.53 16.16
C PHE A 489 6.05 72.42 16.70
N ARG A 490 7.27 72.75 17.15
CA ARG A 490 8.19 71.78 17.76
C ARG A 490 7.62 71.15 19.02
N ILE A 491 6.97 71.93 19.89
CA ILE A 491 6.34 71.43 21.11
C ILE A 491 5.19 70.48 20.77
N ARG A 492 4.30 70.87 19.85
CA ARG A 492 3.17 70.02 19.40
C ARG A 492 3.67 68.74 18.74
N ARG A 493 4.64 68.83 17.85
CA ARG A 493 5.29 67.66 17.22
C ARG A 493 5.83 66.68 18.25
N ARG A 494 6.63 67.16 19.22
CA ARG A 494 7.20 66.30 20.28
C ARG A 494 6.12 65.65 21.17
N ARG A 495 4.99 66.33 21.39
CA ARG A 495 3.86 65.77 22.15
C ARG A 495 3.14 64.70 21.33
N MET A 496 2.87 64.98 20.06
CA MET A 496 2.28 64.04 19.11
C MET A 496 3.15 62.78 18.95
N GLU A 497 4.46 62.93 18.71
CA GLU A 497 5.39 61.79 18.58
C GLU A 497 5.41 60.92 19.85
N ARG A 498 5.29 61.53 21.05
CA ARG A 498 5.16 60.79 22.31
C ARG A 498 3.84 60.02 22.40
N ASN A 499 2.72 60.62 22.01
CA ASN A 499 1.43 59.94 21.99
C ASN A 499 1.42 58.79 20.97
N LEU A 500 1.98 59.01 19.77
CA LEU A 500 2.10 57.99 18.73
C LEU A 500 2.97 56.80 19.19
N ALA A 501 4.07 57.08 19.90
CA ALA A 501 4.91 56.03 20.48
C ALA A 501 4.17 55.19 21.53
N GLN A 502 3.32 55.82 22.36
CA GLN A 502 2.47 55.11 23.33
C GLN A 502 1.43 54.23 22.64
N GLU A 503 0.73 54.75 21.64
CA GLU A 503 -0.27 53.97 20.87
C GLU A 503 0.38 52.82 20.09
N THR A 504 1.54 53.06 19.47
CA THR A 504 2.31 51.99 18.79
C THR A 504 2.71 50.89 19.78
N GLN A 505 3.14 51.26 20.98
CA GLN A 505 3.47 50.29 22.03
C GLN A 505 2.23 49.51 22.50
N ARG A 506 1.07 50.17 22.59
CA ARG A 506 -0.21 49.53 22.91
C ARG A 506 -0.61 48.49 21.87
N ILE A 507 -0.50 48.81 20.57
CA ILE A 507 -0.77 47.88 19.47
C ILE A 507 0.19 46.68 19.51
N ARG A 508 1.46 46.90 19.82
CA ARG A 508 2.43 45.80 20.01
C ARG A 508 2.06 44.88 21.18
N GLN A 509 1.58 45.44 22.29
CA GLN A 509 1.08 44.65 23.42
C GLN A 509 -0.15 43.84 23.02
N PHE A 510 -1.07 44.41 22.23
CA PHE A 510 -2.22 43.69 21.70
C PHE A 510 -1.80 42.51 20.80
N MET A 511 -0.83 42.69 19.92
CA MET A 511 -0.30 41.59 19.10
C MET A 511 0.26 40.46 19.97
N ALA A 512 1.03 40.78 21.02
CA ALA A 512 1.56 39.78 21.94
C ALA A 512 0.45 39.00 22.68
N LEU A 513 -0.66 39.67 23.04
CA LEU A 513 -1.83 39.02 23.62
C LEU A 513 -2.51 38.08 22.60
N ILE A 514 -2.63 38.49 21.34
CA ILE A 514 -3.25 37.66 20.30
C ILE A 514 -2.41 36.43 20.00
N VAL A 515 -1.08 36.56 19.90
CA VAL A 515 -0.18 35.41 19.72
C VAL A 515 -0.46 34.34 20.78
N LYS A 516 -0.61 34.76 22.04
CA LYS A 516 -0.95 33.85 23.15
C LYS A 516 -2.38 33.31 23.05
N ALA A 517 -3.34 34.14 22.65
CA ALA A 517 -4.75 33.75 22.51
C ALA A 517 -5.00 32.81 21.32
N ASN A 518 -4.11 32.81 20.32
CA ASN A 518 -4.17 31.94 19.15
C ASN A 518 -3.80 30.48 19.48
N GLU A 519 -3.19 30.22 20.63
CA GLU A 519 -2.89 28.86 21.07
C GLU A 519 -4.17 28.09 21.45
N PRO A 520 -4.27 26.79 21.13
CA PRO A 520 -5.40 25.96 21.51
C PRO A 520 -5.57 25.90 23.03
N ALA A 521 -6.77 26.19 23.53
CA ALA A 521 -7.05 26.06 24.95
C ALA A 521 -7.36 24.59 25.31
N VAL A 522 -6.51 23.97 26.14
CA VAL A 522 -6.69 22.59 26.64
C VAL A 522 -7.79 22.51 27.70
N PHE A 523 -7.92 23.57 28.52
CA PHE A 523 -8.93 23.71 29.56
C PHE A 523 -9.77 24.97 29.31
N HIS A 524 -10.95 25.04 29.93
CA HIS A 524 -11.81 26.21 29.84
C HIS A 524 -11.09 27.44 30.40
N GLN A 525 -10.73 28.38 29.54
CA GLN A 525 -10.14 29.66 29.95
C GLN A 525 -11.20 30.75 29.91
N THR A 526 -11.17 31.65 30.89
CA THR A 526 -11.93 32.89 30.86
C THR A 526 -11.22 33.85 29.90
N ILE A 527 -11.98 34.51 29.01
CA ILE A 527 -11.40 35.48 28.07
C ILE A 527 -10.67 36.55 28.88
N PRO A 528 -9.37 36.80 28.64
CA PRO A 528 -8.64 37.84 29.35
C PRO A 528 -9.34 39.20 29.13
N PRO A 529 -9.65 39.98 30.16
CA PRO A 529 -10.26 41.31 30.01
C PRO A 529 -9.47 42.23 29.07
N ALA A 530 -8.16 42.01 28.96
CA ALA A 530 -7.28 42.71 28.05
C ALA A 530 -7.58 42.43 26.57
N LEU A 531 -8.14 41.27 26.21
CA LEU A 531 -8.51 40.92 24.84
C LEU A 531 -9.74 41.71 24.38
N GLN A 532 -10.67 42.01 25.30
CA GLN A 532 -11.83 42.87 25.00
C GLN A 532 -11.39 44.27 24.53
N GLN A 533 -10.32 44.82 25.13
CA GLN A 533 -9.77 46.10 24.69
C GLN A 533 -9.20 46.07 23.27
N VAL A 534 -8.79 44.89 22.79
CA VAL A 534 -8.32 44.70 21.41
C VAL A 534 -9.49 44.65 20.44
N VAL A 535 -10.55 43.94 20.84
CA VAL A 535 -11.80 43.81 20.08
C VAL A 535 -12.44 45.17 19.83
N ASP A 536 -12.46 46.02 20.85
CA ASP A 536 -13.10 47.34 20.77
C ASP A 536 -12.19 48.41 20.12
N TYR A 537 -10.93 48.08 19.78
CA TYR A 537 -9.98 49.04 19.23
C TYR A 537 -10.23 49.28 17.74
N CYS A 538 -10.37 50.57 17.38
CA CYS A 538 -10.44 51.02 15.99
C CYS A 538 -9.32 52.01 15.71
N PHE A 539 -8.82 52.02 14.47
CA PHE A 539 -7.83 52.98 14.00
C PHE A 539 -8.37 53.69 12.74
N PRO A 540 -7.90 54.90 12.41
CA PRO A 540 -8.40 55.63 11.26
C PRO A 540 -7.94 54.97 9.95
N GLY A 541 -8.86 54.78 9.01
CA GLY A 541 -8.59 54.33 7.66
C GLY A 541 -8.07 55.44 6.74
N GLU A 542 -8.05 55.19 5.43
CA GLU A 542 -7.47 56.14 4.48
C GLU A 542 -8.22 57.48 4.47
N GLY A 543 -9.55 57.42 4.52
CA GLY A 543 -10.46 58.56 4.58
C GLY A 543 -10.82 59.03 5.99
N GLY A 544 -10.23 58.43 7.03
CA GLY A 544 -10.51 58.74 8.45
C GLY A 544 -11.67 57.94 9.05
N GLU A 545 -12.29 57.04 8.30
CA GLU A 545 -13.27 56.08 8.80
C GLU A 545 -12.66 55.16 9.87
N PRO A 546 -13.38 54.81 10.94
CA PRO A 546 -12.87 53.87 11.94
C PRO A 546 -12.83 52.45 11.36
N ILE A 547 -11.64 51.85 11.32
CA ILE A 547 -11.42 50.45 10.94
C ILE A 547 -11.15 49.64 12.20
N PRO A 548 -11.88 48.54 12.45
CA PRO A 548 -11.62 47.68 13.60
C PRO A 548 -10.30 46.93 13.44
N LEU A 549 -9.57 46.76 14.54
CA LEU A 549 -8.29 46.06 14.54
C LEU A 549 -8.46 44.56 14.30
N LEU A 550 -9.56 43.99 14.80
CA LEU A 550 -9.96 42.59 14.59
C LEU A 550 -11.29 42.51 13.82
N SER A 551 -11.41 41.53 12.95
CA SER A 551 -12.67 41.16 12.31
C SER A 551 -13.55 40.34 13.26
N ALA A 552 -14.85 40.26 12.96
CA ALA A 552 -15.80 39.48 13.74
C ALA A 552 -15.41 37.99 13.83
N PHE A 553 -14.91 37.42 12.72
CA PHE A 553 -14.44 36.03 12.67
C PHE A 553 -13.19 35.81 13.55
N GLU A 554 -12.18 36.69 13.46
CA GLU A 554 -10.97 36.58 14.28
C GLU A 554 -11.29 36.72 15.78
N MET A 555 -12.24 37.59 16.11
CA MET A 555 -12.74 37.73 17.48
C MET A 555 -13.36 36.42 17.98
N GLU A 556 -14.28 35.83 17.21
CA GLU A 556 -14.91 34.55 17.57
C GLU A 556 -13.87 33.45 17.76
N ALA A 557 -12.95 33.30 16.81
CA ALA A 557 -11.89 32.31 16.85
C ALA A 557 -10.97 32.49 18.07
N LEU A 558 -10.48 33.70 18.35
CA LEU A 558 -9.54 33.96 19.44
C LEU A 558 -10.20 33.82 20.83
N THR A 559 -11.50 34.04 20.93
CA THR A 559 -12.27 33.96 22.18
C THR A 559 -12.77 32.54 22.51
N LEU A 560 -12.52 31.55 21.65
CA LEU A 560 -12.91 30.16 21.92
C LEU A 560 -12.37 29.66 23.26
N ALA A 561 -13.27 29.12 24.07
CA ALA A 561 -12.99 28.60 25.41
C ALA A 561 -12.19 27.29 25.40
N ARG A 562 -12.28 26.50 24.32
CA ARG A 562 -11.62 25.19 24.17
C ARG A 562 -11.35 24.87 22.69
N GLY A 563 -10.16 24.34 22.40
CA GLY A 563 -9.77 23.91 21.05
C GLY A 563 -9.42 25.07 20.10
N SER A 564 -9.25 24.71 18.82
CA SER A 564 -8.88 25.63 17.72
C SER A 564 -10.01 25.93 16.73
N LEU A 565 -11.07 25.13 16.76
CA LEU A 565 -12.15 25.15 15.77
C LEU A 565 -13.34 25.94 16.30
N THR A 566 -13.83 26.89 15.51
CA THR A 566 -15.13 27.55 15.72
C THR A 566 -16.28 26.53 15.62
N PRO A 567 -17.49 26.85 16.11
CA PRO A 567 -18.64 25.94 15.99
C PRO A 567 -18.91 25.49 14.55
N ASP A 568 -18.85 26.42 13.59
CA ASP A 568 -19.07 26.14 12.16
C ASP A 568 -17.96 25.25 11.58
N GLU A 569 -16.69 25.55 11.91
CA GLU A 569 -15.55 24.72 11.49
C GLU A 569 -15.58 23.31 12.11
N ARG A 570 -16.01 23.19 13.37
CA ARG A 570 -16.20 21.89 14.02
C ARG A 570 -17.29 21.10 13.31
N GLN A 571 -18.42 21.73 12.99
CA GLN A 571 -19.50 21.08 12.26
C GLN A 571 -19.01 20.60 10.87
N GLU A 572 -18.19 21.40 10.19
CA GLU A 572 -17.58 21.00 8.92
C GLU A 572 -16.72 19.73 9.05
N ILE A 573 -15.92 19.63 10.12
CA ILE A 573 -15.16 18.41 10.41
C ILE A 573 -16.10 17.24 10.75
N GLU A 574 -17.12 17.43 11.59
CA GLU A 574 -18.05 16.36 11.97
C GLU A 574 -18.80 15.76 10.76
N TYR A 575 -19.01 16.55 9.70
CA TYR A 575 -19.60 16.05 8.45
C TYR A 575 -18.74 14.98 7.74
N HIS A 576 -17.45 14.82 8.07
CA HIS A 576 -16.62 13.77 7.48
C HIS A 576 -17.26 12.39 7.64
N VAL A 577 -17.90 12.10 8.79
CA VAL A 577 -18.56 10.81 9.03
C VAL A 577 -19.70 10.58 8.04
N SER A 578 -20.48 11.64 7.76
CA SER A 578 -21.58 11.58 6.80
C SER A 578 -21.06 11.51 5.36
N HIS A 579 -19.95 12.17 5.04
CA HIS A 579 -19.28 12.06 3.75
C HIS A 579 -18.69 10.67 3.53
N THR A 580 -18.07 10.08 4.55
CA THR A 580 -17.60 8.69 4.53
C THR A 580 -18.78 7.77 4.23
N TYR A 581 -19.87 7.86 4.99
CA TYR A 581 -21.04 7.02 4.77
C TYR A 581 -21.60 7.15 3.34
N ALA A 582 -21.80 8.38 2.85
CA ALA A 582 -22.29 8.62 1.51
C ALA A 582 -21.37 8.02 0.43
N PHE A 583 -20.05 8.14 0.60
CA PHE A 583 -19.09 7.51 -0.30
C PHE A 583 -19.17 5.99 -0.25
N LEU A 584 -19.16 5.39 0.94
CA LEU A 584 -19.18 3.94 1.11
C LEU A 584 -20.49 3.32 0.60
N GLN A 585 -21.61 4.04 0.61
CA GLN A 585 -22.88 3.59 0.01
C GLN A 585 -22.81 3.41 -1.52
N HIS A 586 -21.84 4.03 -2.20
CA HIS A 586 -21.64 3.84 -3.64
C HIS A 586 -20.85 2.58 -4.00
N ILE A 587 -20.16 1.96 -3.02
CA ILE A 587 -19.40 0.74 -3.24
C ILE A 587 -20.38 -0.46 -3.24
N PRO A 588 -20.35 -1.34 -4.26
CA PRO A 588 -21.22 -2.50 -4.33
C PRO A 588 -20.72 -3.62 -3.40
N TRP A 589 -20.95 -3.46 -2.09
CA TRP A 589 -20.51 -4.42 -1.08
C TRP A 589 -21.12 -5.82 -1.30
N THR A 590 -20.31 -6.85 -1.08
CA THR A 590 -20.79 -8.22 -0.99
C THR A 590 -21.60 -8.41 0.30
N LYS A 591 -22.42 -9.46 0.37
CA LYS A 591 -23.28 -9.73 1.55
C LYS A 591 -22.50 -9.78 2.87
N GLY A 592 -21.27 -10.28 2.85
CA GLY A 592 -20.41 -10.38 4.05
C GLY A 592 -19.76 -9.06 4.48
N LEU A 593 -19.83 -8.01 3.67
CA LEU A 593 -19.26 -6.67 3.96
C LEU A 593 -20.32 -5.55 3.93
N ALA A 594 -21.60 -5.91 3.93
CA ALA A 594 -22.69 -4.96 3.73
C ALA A 594 -22.81 -3.93 4.86
N SER A 595 -22.29 -4.21 6.06
CA SER A 595 -22.37 -3.30 7.22
C SER A 595 -21.17 -2.36 7.33
N VAL A 596 -20.16 -2.47 6.45
CA VAL A 596 -19.00 -1.54 6.45
C VAL A 596 -19.44 -0.07 6.52
N PRO A 597 -20.40 0.41 5.70
CA PRO A 597 -20.85 1.79 5.77
C PRO A 597 -21.46 2.15 7.13
N ASP A 598 -22.30 1.29 7.70
CA ASP A 598 -23.00 1.58 8.95
C ASP A 598 -22.06 1.58 10.17
N ILE A 599 -21.03 0.72 10.16
CA ILE A 599 -19.99 0.69 11.18
C ILE A 599 -19.18 1.99 11.12
N ALA A 600 -18.69 2.34 9.93
CA ALA A 600 -17.97 3.60 9.69
C ALA A 600 -18.84 4.82 10.01
N TYR A 601 -20.16 4.79 9.76
CA TYR A 601 -21.05 5.92 10.06
C TYR A 601 -21.29 6.12 11.56
N SER A 602 -21.02 5.10 12.39
CA SER A 602 -21.36 5.11 13.82
C SER A 602 -20.15 5.27 14.74
N HIS A 603 -18.94 5.42 14.22
CA HIS A 603 -17.72 5.35 15.03
C HIS A 603 -17.51 6.52 16.00
N HIS A 604 -18.21 7.64 15.77
CA HIS A 604 -18.25 8.78 16.69
C HIS A 604 -19.53 8.84 17.54
N GLU A 605 -20.42 7.84 17.45
CA GLU A 605 -21.57 7.72 18.33
C GLU A 605 -21.13 7.40 19.76
N LYS A 606 -21.89 7.87 20.75
CA LYS A 606 -21.62 7.64 22.18
C LYS A 606 -22.80 6.95 22.84
N LEU A 607 -22.54 6.11 23.83
CA LEU A 607 -23.58 5.25 24.41
C LEU A 607 -24.76 6.03 25.02
N ASP A 608 -24.51 7.25 25.48
CA ASP A 608 -25.47 8.19 26.08
C ASP A 608 -26.29 8.99 25.05
N GLY A 609 -25.95 8.91 23.76
CA GLY A 609 -26.56 9.68 22.66
C GLY A 609 -25.96 11.06 22.44
N SER A 610 -24.85 11.40 23.10
CA SER A 610 -24.13 12.67 22.90
C SER A 610 -23.20 12.68 21.68
N GLY A 611 -23.01 11.53 21.05
CA GLY A 611 -22.22 11.37 19.84
C GLY A 611 -22.93 11.86 18.58
N TYR A 612 -22.24 11.73 17.45
CA TYR A 612 -22.69 12.20 16.14
C TYR A 612 -22.40 11.13 15.08
N PRO A 613 -23.08 11.17 13.92
CA PRO A 613 -24.01 12.20 13.44
C PRO A 613 -25.49 11.95 13.76
N ARG A 614 -25.88 10.76 14.25
CA ARG A 614 -27.29 10.40 14.46
C ARG A 614 -27.73 10.47 15.93
N GLY A 615 -26.80 10.56 16.88
CA GLY A 615 -27.12 10.60 18.31
C GLY A 615 -27.69 9.26 18.81
N LEU A 616 -27.12 8.16 18.31
CA LEU A 616 -27.54 6.80 18.65
C LEU A 616 -27.23 6.49 20.11
N ARG A 617 -28.09 5.68 20.75
CA ARG A 617 -27.83 5.13 22.09
C ARG A 617 -27.29 3.71 22.01
N ARG A 618 -26.67 3.20 23.09
CA ARG A 618 -26.01 1.87 23.17
C ARG A 618 -26.64 0.75 22.32
N LYS A 619 -27.96 0.53 22.43
CA LYS A 619 -28.66 -0.57 21.73
C LYS A 619 -28.74 -0.43 20.20
N GLN A 620 -28.53 0.78 19.67
CA GLN A 620 -28.59 1.10 18.26
C GLN A 620 -27.20 1.11 17.60
N ILE A 621 -26.13 1.12 18.40
CA ILE A 621 -24.76 1.20 17.90
C ILE A 621 -24.24 -0.24 17.72
N PRO A 622 -23.81 -0.63 16.50
CA PRO A 622 -23.21 -1.93 16.25
C PRO A 622 -22.03 -2.20 17.18
N LEU A 623 -21.82 -3.45 17.59
CA LEU A 623 -20.68 -3.80 18.45
C LEU A 623 -19.35 -3.45 17.80
N GLN A 624 -19.20 -3.71 16.51
CA GLN A 624 -18.03 -3.33 15.71
C GLN A 624 -17.74 -1.82 15.81
N ALA A 625 -18.78 -0.97 15.74
CA ALA A 625 -18.61 0.47 15.87
C ALA A 625 -18.20 0.87 17.29
N ARG A 626 -18.74 0.23 18.33
CA ARG A 626 -18.35 0.47 19.73
C ARG A 626 -16.89 0.08 19.99
N ILE A 627 -16.42 -1.03 19.41
CA ILE A 627 -15.01 -1.44 19.41
C ILE A 627 -14.15 -0.34 18.75
N MET A 628 -14.54 0.07 17.55
CA MET A 628 -13.82 1.08 16.77
C MET A 628 -13.77 2.45 17.46
N THR A 629 -14.82 2.85 18.15
CA THR A 629 -14.85 4.09 18.95
C THR A 629 -13.80 4.07 20.07
N VAL A 630 -13.58 2.93 20.72
CA VAL A 630 -12.58 2.81 21.80
C VAL A 630 -11.17 2.94 21.23
N THR A 631 -10.91 2.26 20.12
CA THR A 631 -9.57 2.20 19.49
C THR A 631 -9.20 3.49 18.78
N ASP A 632 -10.16 4.16 18.12
CA ASP A 632 -9.99 5.49 17.53
C ASP A 632 -9.62 6.55 18.59
N ILE A 633 -10.36 6.59 19.71
CA ILE A 633 -10.03 7.50 20.82
C ILE A 633 -8.63 7.20 21.36
N TYR A 634 -8.28 5.92 21.53
CA TYR A 634 -6.95 5.54 22.01
C TYR A 634 -5.86 6.06 21.09
N ASP A 635 -5.93 5.76 19.79
CA ASP A 635 -4.93 6.20 18.81
C ASP A 635 -4.83 7.73 18.75
N ALA A 636 -5.96 8.43 18.79
CA ALA A 636 -5.99 9.90 18.82
C ALA A 636 -5.34 10.51 20.08
N LEU A 637 -5.22 9.75 21.17
CA LEU A 637 -4.56 10.17 22.41
C LEU A 637 -3.06 9.84 22.43
N THR A 638 -2.65 8.72 21.83
CA THR A 638 -1.27 8.20 21.87
C THR A 638 -0.43 8.55 20.64
N ALA A 639 -1.04 8.84 19.50
CA ALA A 639 -0.31 9.20 18.28
C ALA A 639 0.57 10.46 18.50
N GLY A 640 1.87 10.33 18.24
CA GLY A 640 2.89 11.37 18.42
C GLY A 640 2.99 12.39 17.30
N ASP A 641 2.17 12.24 16.26
CA ASP A 641 2.41 12.86 14.95
C ASP A 641 1.65 14.19 14.78
N ARG A 642 0.96 14.65 15.83
CA ARG A 642 0.27 15.96 15.83
C ARG A 642 1.28 17.06 16.16
N PRO A 643 1.55 18.04 15.27
CA PRO A 643 2.60 19.05 15.51
C PRO A 643 2.36 19.95 16.74
N TYR A 644 1.18 19.86 17.36
CA TYR A 644 0.68 20.75 18.40
C TYR A 644 0.33 20.03 19.70
N LYS A 645 0.49 18.70 19.77
CA LYS A 645 0.18 17.90 20.96
C LYS A 645 1.23 16.81 21.10
N GLN A 646 2.04 16.89 22.15
CA GLN A 646 2.92 15.77 22.53
C GLN A 646 2.04 14.53 22.79
N SER A 647 2.46 13.37 22.29
CA SER A 647 1.79 12.10 22.56
C SER A 647 1.60 11.94 24.07
N LEU A 648 0.40 11.50 24.47
CA LEU A 648 0.19 11.16 25.87
C LEU A 648 0.86 9.80 26.15
N PRO A 649 1.51 9.62 27.31
CA PRO A 649 1.96 8.31 27.74
C PRO A 649 0.78 7.32 27.74
N GLU A 650 1.04 6.06 27.38
CA GLU A 650 0.02 5.01 27.29
C GLU A 650 -0.86 4.96 28.55
N GLU A 651 -0.24 4.99 29.74
CA GLU A 651 -0.94 4.95 31.03
C GLU A 651 -1.99 6.06 31.15
N LEU A 652 -1.63 7.29 30.74
CA LEU A 652 -2.52 8.44 30.79
C LEU A 652 -3.65 8.33 29.75
N ALA A 653 -3.36 7.80 28.56
CA ALA A 653 -4.38 7.56 27.55
C ALA A 653 -5.41 6.51 28.02
N LEU A 654 -4.95 5.43 28.65
CA LEU A 654 -5.82 4.41 29.23
C LEU A 654 -6.67 4.96 30.39
N ASP A 655 -6.11 5.83 31.24
CA ASP A 655 -6.86 6.49 32.31
C ASP A 655 -7.95 7.43 31.77
N ILE A 656 -7.70 8.12 30.66
CA ILE A 656 -8.72 8.92 29.96
C ILE A 656 -9.85 8.03 29.42
N LEU A 657 -9.52 6.87 28.85
CA LEU A 657 -10.55 5.91 28.40
C LEU A 657 -11.40 5.41 29.56
N ARG A 658 -10.81 5.11 30.72
CA ARG A 658 -11.54 4.72 31.94
C ARG A 658 -12.47 5.83 32.43
N ASP A 659 -12.04 7.09 32.43
CA ASP A 659 -12.88 8.23 32.82
C ASP A 659 -14.05 8.45 31.84
N GLU A 660 -13.81 8.34 30.53
CA GLU A 660 -14.88 8.43 29.52
C GLU A 660 -15.86 7.25 29.61
N ALA A 661 -15.38 6.05 29.94
CA ALA A 661 -16.23 4.88 30.22
C ALA A 661 -17.05 5.06 31.51
N ALA A 662 -16.45 5.57 32.58
CA ALA A 662 -17.12 5.86 33.84
C ALA A 662 -18.23 6.92 33.69
N ARG A 663 -18.07 7.85 32.74
CA ARG A 663 -19.10 8.82 32.35
C ARG A 663 -20.21 8.23 31.47
N GLY A 664 -20.10 6.94 31.11
CA GLY A 664 -21.10 6.24 30.30
C GLY A 664 -21.08 6.62 28.82
N LYS A 665 -19.99 7.17 28.30
CA LYS A 665 -19.88 7.57 26.89
C LYS A 665 -19.39 6.45 25.98
N ILE A 666 -18.49 5.61 26.48
CA ILE A 666 -17.95 4.41 25.82
C ILE A 666 -18.16 3.18 26.70
N GLU A 667 -18.02 1.99 26.13
CA GLU A 667 -18.36 0.74 26.82
C GLU A 667 -17.26 0.30 27.78
N ALA A 668 -17.56 0.33 29.08
CA ALA A 668 -16.60 -0.03 30.13
C ALA A 668 -16.03 -1.44 29.96
N ASP A 669 -16.87 -2.42 29.64
CA ASP A 669 -16.44 -3.80 29.41
C ASP A 669 -15.42 -3.91 28.26
N LEU A 670 -15.61 -3.14 27.17
CA LEU A 670 -14.66 -3.12 26.07
C LEU A 670 -13.33 -2.44 26.44
N VAL A 671 -13.38 -1.37 27.24
CA VAL A 671 -12.17 -0.69 27.73
C VAL A 671 -11.38 -1.63 28.64
N ASP A 672 -12.05 -2.34 29.56
CA ASP A 672 -11.40 -3.29 30.45
C ASP A 672 -10.76 -4.44 29.66
N ILE A 673 -11.47 -5.02 28.68
CA ILE A 673 -10.92 -6.06 27.79
C ILE A 673 -9.72 -5.53 26.99
N PHE A 674 -9.81 -4.31 26.46
CA PHE A 674 -8.73 -3.68 25.69
C PHE A 674 -7.46 -3.56 26.52
N ILE A 675 -7.60 -3.19 27.80
CA ILE A 675 -6.49 -3.06 28.75
C ILE A 675 -5.95 -4.44 29.16
N ASP A 676 -6.82 -5.35 29.61
CA ASP A 676 -6.42 -6.65 30.17
C ASP A 676 -5.74 -7.54 29.12
N SER A 677 -6.20 -7.48 27.86
CA SER A 677 -5.62 -8.23 26.75
C SER A 677 -4.35 -7.60 26.18
N ASN A 678 -3.99 -6.39 26.61
CA ASN A 678 -2.96 -5.57 25.96
C ASN A 678 -3.17 -5.41 24.45
N ALA A 679 -4.42 -5.37 23.98
CA ALA A 679 -4.75 -5.18 22.57
C ALA A 679 -4.24 -3.83 22.02
N TYR A 680 -3.97 -2.86 22.90
CA TYR A 680 -3.38 -1.56 22.58
C TYR A 680 -1.88 -1.57 22.29
N ARG A 681 -1.15 -2.65 22.62
CA ARG A 681 0.29 -2.75 22.35
C ARG A 681 0.54 -3.41 21.01
N LEU A 682 0.77 -2.63 19.97
CA LEU A 682 1.21 -3.16 18.67
C LEU A 682 2.53 -3.93 18.86
N LEU A 683 2.62 -5.11 18.25
CA LEU A 683 3.90 -5.82 18.26
C LEU A 683 4.87 -5.01 17.40
N PRO A 684 6.14 -4.82 17.81
CA PRO A 684 7.14 -4.29 16.91
C PRO A 684 7.19 -5.20 15.68
N GLU A 685 7.08 -4.60 14.49
CA GLU A 685 7.18 -5.30 13.20
C GLU A 685 8.41 -6.24 13.23
N ARG A 686 8.21 -7.50 12.89
CA ARG A 686 9.23 -8.56 12.95
C ARG A 686 10.01 -8.69 11.64
#